data_AF-A0A1G1DYT2-F1
#
_entry.id   AF-A0A1G1DYT2-F1
#
_cell.length_a   1.000
_cell.length_b   1.000
_cell.length_c   1.000
_cell.angle_alpha   90.00
_cell.angle_beta   90.00
_cell.angle_gamma   90.00
#
_symmetry.space_group_name_H-M   'P 1'
#
loop_
_entity.id
_entity.type
_entity.pdbx_description
1 polymer ?
#
loop_
_entity_poly.entity_id
_entity_poly.type
_entity_poly.pdbx_seq_one_letter_code
_entity_poly.pdbx_strand_id
1 'polypeptide(L)'
;MRKRNVIIKALVMVLVLSLIAIFAYALDYPHNAINTIGCNNCHDVHGEDAEENLFPPWIEYNPQNIDDTRSNTLCWHCHNGMVAPYVRTHSSLTTSDKYGDWSIECRTCHNPHLQEQFRTYGEGSCLYLGESTDIQIDQPGGGKSQLTQTGAGWENDAYRGLVVIPKIAEESYGYKIESNTGDTLTVEGIIDLSKVAVGDRFAIIYGKLIKSPIYTPNSGEREVRFFKGGVLNYADGDIVYDGVCEVCHTQTTYHRNNDLGDHGHNVGVKCTNCHSHLNGFKGIGGTSGSHPTHLGAAYGPNMTCSSGNLGCHGANSPPTFADGNNFQNTTVCNTCHSPGGSYDGVDDLIIGARANWDEGVYEGNLLKSGKEKWCASCHDEIPSVIEGVSAPNIIGDEDTATPYGTGYGFYKTGHGLSTSKRYPATGGPGAGLGCQNCHDAGMPHIDGIVRSYEPDSDYLTFDPVSANYQNGFRLKDVATGYDGKYALHIPRTGHVYPPGFRADWEFALCFQCHAKDQLFNGGDPETGEGAGTNFYAKSDGDGGGNPLPTAGFYYSMHDVHTWGANGPLGPETPQYDSDFDGTADSRIRCPACHNVHGSPSPAMMRHGELIGKAPAIDFQYTPEGTYPTLANSTGGKTRFIAPGPGDVSKNGICNMCHNDQMTYARTPIDTIAPEISWVDGQVDSDILTVSFSEGVYSDMGAVGDLTSSDFTLTDSDNGRAIIGVTHTAGDATAILILDSPLDSTDDIGIDTLSGATSTSIYDALGNPMDTTPVIISSGDHAPPTLSNKNPATGTINIAVDSDLTFTLSDSGSEIDWTTFSIQISGDKGYSAIYTDEDTSIVSKTGSPVSYDVTVNPDADFGSGEVITIIVNVDDLVGNSMIPPAWSFTITPGGAPATLSLHPSGVASDGGFSPINGSWATVLDSNDGDASYVNYCCGPGGQIFYVHMDDLPAGLEAATIDSITIDVYARYLDGAWPGAIPYAGNVDIGYKTGTNTVWKGNTATNTSGAYNLIMSNTYTTDSDGGPLDLTDINNLQIAVKRNTSGPPVLRVTEVYVEIAYTP
;
A
#
# COMPACT_ATOMS: atom_id res chain seq x y z
N MET A 1 -18.86 -79.07 -41.91
CA MET A 1 -18.71 -77.63 -42.21
C MET A 1 -19.54 -76.72 -41.28
N ARG A 2 -20.86 -76.89 -41.09
CA ARG A 2 -21.70 -75.97 -40.25
C ARG A 2 -21.13 -75.61 -38.86
N LYS A 3 -20.67 -76.56 -38.03
CA LYS A 3 -20.14 -76.26 -36.68
C LYS A 3 -18.90 -75.34 -36.67
N ARG A 4 -18.00 -75.46 -37.65
CA ARG A 4 -16.78 -74.62 -37.73
C ARG A 4 -17.11 -73.16 -38.01
N ASN A 5 -18.13 -72.90 -38.84
CA ASN A 5 -18.56 -71.54 -39.15
C ASN A 5 -19.34 -70.87 -38.02
N VAL A 6 -19.96 -71.63 -37.11
CA VAL A 6 -20.58 -71.07 -35.89
C VAL A 6 -19.52 -70.69 -34.87
N ILE A 7 -18.52 -71.55 -34.64
CA ILE A 7 -17.41 -71.27 -33.71
C ILE A 7 -16.56 -70.08 -34.20
N ILE A 8 -16.26 -70.00 -35.50
CA ILE A 8 -15.54 -68.83 -36.06
C ILE A 8 -16.38 -67.55 -35.94
N LYS A 9 -17.70 -67.60 -36.19
CA LYS A 9 -18.56 -66.42 -35.99
C LYS A 9 -18.65 -66.00 -34.52
N ALA A 10 -18.73 -66.94 -33.59
CA ALA A 10 -18.71 -66.65 -32.16
C ALA A 10 -17.36 -66.06 -31.72
N LEU A 11 -16.23 -66.61 -32.19
CA LEU A 11 -14.90 -66.07 -31.90
C LEU A 11 -14.68 -64.68 -32.52
N VAL A 12 -15.15 -64.43 -33.75
CA VAL A 12 -15.08 -63.09 -34.35
C VAL A 12 -16.00 -62.12 -33.61
N MET A 13 -17.18 -62.55 -33.16
CA MET A 13 -18.09 -61.69 -32.40
C MET A 13 -17.56 -61.39 -30.99
N VAL A 14 -16.92 -62.35 -30.32
CA VAL A 14 -16.20 -62.13 -29.06
C VAL A 14 -14.97 -61.26 -29.27
N LEU A 15 -14.19 -61.46 -30.34
CA LEU A 15 -13.03 -60.63 -30.66
C LEU A 15 -13.45 -59.18 -30.95
N VAL A 16 -14.55 -58.98 -31.69
CA VAL A 16 -15.12 -57.65 -31.95
C VAL A 16 -15.68 -57.03 -30.66
N LEU A 17 -16.36 -57.80 -29.80
CA LEU A 17 -16.83 -57.30 -28.50
C LEU A 17 -15.66 -56.96 -27.54
N SER A 18 -14.56 -57.71 -27.56
CA SER A 18 -13.34 -57.36 -26.81
C SER A 18 -12.58 -56.17 -27.42
N LEU A 19 -12.69 -55.95 -28.73
CA LEU A 19 -12.13 -54.75 -29.40
C LEU A 19 -13.03 -53.51 -29.21
N ILE A 20 -14.30 -53.68 -28.87
CA ILE A 20 -15.21 -52.60 -28.45
C ILE A 20 -14.94 -52.17 -27.00
N ALA A 21 -14.28 -53.03 -26.20
CA ALA A 21 -14.04 -52.79 -24.77
C ALA A 21 -12.81 -51.89 -24.44
N ILE A 22 -12.20 -51.22 -25.42
CA ILE A 22 -11.18 -50.19 -25.19
C ILE A 22 -11.43 -48.96 -26.08
N PHE A 23 -12.63 -48.38 -25.99
CA PHE A 23 -12.71 -46.92 -26.02
C PHE A 23 -12.30 -46.43 -24.63
N ALA A 24 -11.00 -46.18 -24.45
CA ALA A 24 -10.58 -45.26 -23.41
C ALA A 24 -11.21 -43.90 -23.79
N TYR A 25 -12.23 -43.48 -23.05
CA TYR A 25 -12.86 -42.18 -23.29
C TYR A 25 -11.77 -41.12 -23.17
N ALA A 26 -11.60 -40.33 -24.23
CA ALA A 26 -10.69 -39.21 -24.19
C ALA A 26 -11.23 -38.21 -23.14
N LEU A 27 -10.44 -38.03 -22.09
CA LEU A 27 -10.73 -37.07 -21.03
C LEU A 27 -10.48 -35.67 -21.58
N ASP A 28 -11.31 -34.71 -21.18
CA ASP A 28 -11.15 -33.31 -21.58
C ASP A 28 -10.21 -32.57 -20.62
N TYR A 29 -9.64 -31.45 -21.08
CA TYR A 29 -8.83 -30.58 -20.23
C TYR A 29 -9.62 -30.14 -18.97
N PRO A 30 -9.03 -30.15 -17.76
CA PRO A 30 -7.62 -30.42 -17.47
C PRO A 30 -7.26 -31.89 -17.26
N HIS A 31 -8.20 -32.83 -17.24
CA HIS A 31 -7.97 -34.21 -16.81
C HIS A 31 -7.44 -35.13 -17.91
N ASN A 32 -6.63 -34.60 -18.84
CA ASN A 32 -6.18 -35.34 -20.01
C ASN A 32 -4.66 -35.64 -19.99
N ALA A 33 -4.20 -36.33 -21.04
CA ALA A 33 -2.81 -36.77 -21.15
C ALA A 33 -1.78 -35.62 -21.18
N ILE A 34 -2.19 -34.39 -21.55
CA ILE A 34 -1.30 -33.21 -21.57
C ILE A 34 -0.85 -32.89 -20.14
N ASN A 35 -1.76 -32.96 -19.17
CA ASN A 35 -1.48 -32.72 -17.75
C ASN A 35 -1.07 -34.00 -16.99
N THR A 36 -0.82 -35.11 -17.69
CA THR A 36 -0.50 -36.42 -17.10
C THR A 36 -1.59 -36.94 -16.14
N ILE A 37 -2.86 -36.56 -16.38
CA ILE A 37 -4.02 -37.06 -15.63
C ILE A 37 -4.71 -38.12 -16.49
N GLY A 38 -4.83 -39.34 -15.94
CA GLY A 38 -5.47 -40.48 -16.57
C GLY A 38 -6.40 -41.23 -15.62
N CYS A 39 -7.05 -42.27 -16.12
CA CYS A 39 -8.05 -43.02 -15.35
C CYS A 39 -7.51 -43.55 -14.01
N ASN A 40 -6.24 -43.98 -13.97
CA ASN A 40 -5.59 -44.53 -12.76
C ASN A 40 -5.30 -43.49 -11.67
N ASN A 41 -5.39 -42.18 -11.96
CA ASN A 41 -5.32 -41.13 -10.95
C ASN A 41 -6.62 -41.04 -10.12
N CYS A 42 -7.75 -41.52 -10.67
CA CYS A 42 -9.08 -41.43 -10.05
C CYS A 42 -9.75 -42.80 -9.80
N HIS A 43 -9.26 -43.87 -10.44
CA HIS A 43 -9.88 -45.19 -10.43
C HIS A 43 -8.87 -46.33 -10.24
N ASP A 44 -9.25 -47.35 -9.46
CA ASP A 44 -8.59 -48.66 -9.55
C ASP A 44 -9.18 -49.45 -10.71
N VAL A 45 -8.45 -49.47 -11.83
CA VAL A 45 -8.83 -50.16 -13.07
C VAL A 45 -8.14 -51.53 -13.23
N HIS A 46 -7.37 -51.98 -12.23
CA HIS A 46 -6.50 -53.16 -12.34
C HIS A 46 -6.54 -54.13 -11.13
N GLY A 47 -7.20 -53.78 -10.03
CA GLY A 47 -7.38 -54.64 -8.86
C GLY A 47 -8.40 -55.77 -9.02
N GLU A 48 -8.30 -56.81 -8.19
CA GLU A 48 -9.22 -57.96 -8.17
C GLU A 48 -10.63 -57.60 -7.65
N ASP A 49 -10.78 -56.47 -6.94
CA ASP A 49 -12.03 -55.96 -6.33
C ASP A 49 -12.74 -54.87 -7.16
N ALA A 50 -12.31 -54.63 -8.41
CA ALA A 50 -12.78 -53.52 -9.25
C ALA A 50 -14.29 -53.53 -9.60
N GLU A 51 -15.04 -54.59 -9.25
CA GLU A 51 -16.49 -54.65 -9.44
C GLU A 51 -17.32 -54.01 -8.31
N GLU A 52 -16.78 -53.78 -7.10
CA GLU A 52 -17.57 -53.21 -5.97
C GLU A 52 -17.21 -51.77 -5.58
N ASN A 53 -15.97 -51.28 -5.79
CA ASN A 53 -15.62 -49.87 -5.59
C ASN A 53 -14.51 -49.45 -6.57
N LEU A 54 -14.85 -48.64 -7.57
CA LEU A 54 -13.90 -48.06 -8.54
C LEU A 54 -13.01 -46.95 -7.96
N PHE A 55 -12.93 -46.77 -6.63
CA PHE A 55 -12.08 -45.76 -6.00
C PHE A 55 -10.75 -46.38 -5.55
N PRO A 56 -9.60 -45.74 -5.82
CA PRO A 56 -8.29 -46.27 -5.45
C PRO A 56 -8.14 -46.54 -3.94
N PRO A 57 -7.52 -47.68 -3.55
CA PRO A 57 -7.38 -48.09 -2.15
C PRO A 57 -6.41 -47.21 -1.33
N TRP A 58 -5.66 -46.31 -1.97
CA TRP A 58 -4.79 -45.33 -1.31
C TRP A 58 -5.51 -44.05 -0.86
N ILE A 59 -6.79 -43.88 -1.20
CA ILE A 59 -7.60 -42.76 -0.71
C ILE A 59 -8.02 -43.06 0.74
N GLU A 60 -7.25 -42.54 1.69
CA GLU A 60 -7.61 -42.61 3.10
C GLU A 60 -8.89 -41.81 3.36
N TYR A 61 -9.96 -42.52 3.71
CA TYR A 61 -11.27 -41.94 3.97
C TYR A 61 -11.55 -41.88 5.48
N ASN A 62 -11.26 -40.73 6.08
CA ASN A 62 -11.53 -40.44 7.48
C ASN A 62 -12.44 -39.21 7.62
N PRO A 63 -13.77 -39.37 7.45
CA PRO A 63 -14.71 -38.25 7.44
C PRO A 63 -14.81 -37.60 8.83
N GLN A 64 -14.53 -36.30 8.92
CA GLN A 64 -14.67 -35.50 10.14
C GLN A 64 -16.02 -34.77 10.17
N ASN A 65 -16.57 -34.41 9.00
CA ASN A 65 -17.83 -33.70 8.83
C ASN A 65 -18.60 -34.20 7.58
N ILE A 66 -19.79 -33.65 7.33
CA ILE A 66 -20.68 -34.12 6.25
C ILE A 66 -20.20 -33.81 4.81
N ASP A 67 -19.26 -32.88 4.64
CA ASP A 67 -18.68 -32.52 3.35
C ASP A 67 -17.45 -33.36 2.98
N ASP A 68 -16.90 -34.13 3.93
CA ASP A 68 -15.80 -35.05 3.74
C ASP A 68 -16.30 -36.36 3.09
N THR A 69 -16.88 -36.29 1.89
CA THR A 69 -17.29 -37.48 1.13
C THR A 69 -16.11 -38.05 0.33
N ARG A 70 -16.11 -39.36 0.04
CA ARG A 70 -15.05 -40.00 -0.78
C ARG A 70 -14.82 -39.29 -2.12
N SER A 71 -15.89 -38.82 -2.74
CA SER A 71 -15.84 -38.06 -3.99
C SER A 71 -15.12 -36.72 -3.81
N ASN A 72 -15.48 -35.98 -2.75
CA ASN A 72 -14.85 -34.70 -2.44
C ASN A 72 -13.38 -34.91 -2.05
N THR A 73 -13.06 -35.89 -1.19
CA THR A 73 -11.67 -36.24 -0.81
C THR A 73 -10.80 -36.55 -2.03
N LEU A 74 -11.31 -37.28 -3.03
CA LEU A 74 -10.59 -37.51 -4.28
C LEU A 74 -10.31 -36.20 -5.02
N CYS A 75 -11.31 -35.31 -5.16
CA CYS A 75 -11.10 -34.00 -5.79
C CYS A 75 -10.07 -33.14 -5.03
N TRP A 76 -10.13 -33.13 -3.69
CA TRP A 76 -9.19 -32.39 -2.82
C TRP A 76 -7.77 -32.98 -2.79
N HIS A 77 -7.51 -34.13 -3.41
CA HIS A 77 -6.14 -34.62 -3.60
C HIS A 77 -5.34 -33.78 -4.62
N CYS A 78 -6.03 -33.20 -5.61
CA CYS A 78 -5.42 -32.35 -6.65
C CYS A 78 -5.82 -30.87 -6.53
N HIS A 79 -7.01 -30.58 -6.00
CA HIS A 79 -7.43 -29.21 -5.67
C HIS A 79 -7.09 -28.91 -4.22
N ASN A 80 -6.43 -27.77 -3.94
CA ASN A 80 -5.88 -27.46 -2.61
C ASN A 80 -6.01 -25.97 -2.24
N GLY A 81 -7.06 -25.30 -2.71
CA GLY A 81 -7.28 -23.86 -2.51
C GLY A 81 -6.48 -22.95 -3.46
N MET A 82 -5.31 -23.39 -3.94
CA MET A 82 -4.52 -22.65 -4.94
C MET A 82 -4.90 -23.03 -6.39
N VAL A 83 -5.13 -24.31 -6.66
CA VAL A 83 -5.37 -24.84 -8.02
C VAL A 83 -6.78 -24.51 -8.56
N ALA A 84 -7.75 -24.29 -7.67
CA ALA A 84 -9.09 -23.80 -8.01
C ALA A 84 -9.55 -22.81 -6.93
N PRO A 85 -10.14 -21.65 -7.29
CA PRO A 85 -10.49 -20.60 -6.33
C PRO A 85 -11.50 -21.11 -5.31
N TYR A 86 -11.16 -21.01 -4.02
CA TYR A 86 -11.86 -21.61 -2.86
C TYR A 86 -13.33 -22.01 -3.11
N VAL A 87 -13.56 -23.28 -3.48
CA VAL A 87 -14.91 -23.83 -3.62
C VAL A 87 -15.24 -24.62 -2.35
N ARG A 88 -15.88 -23.98 -1.38
CA ARG A 88 -16.49 -24.74 -0.27
C ARG A 88 -17.70 -25.51 -0.81
N THR A 89 -17.87 -26.76 -0.38
CA THR A 89 -19.01 -27.62 -0.73
C THR A 89 -20.32 -26.88 -0.44
N HIS A 90 -21.28 -26.89 -1.38
CA HIS A 90 -22.60 -26.28 -1.13
C HIS A 90 -23.37 -27.19 -0.17
N SER A 91 -23.46 -26.82 1.11
CA SER A 91 -23.89 -27.71 2.20
C SER A 91 -24.54 -26.95 3.35
N SER A 92 -25.14 -27.69 4.29
CA SER A 92 -25.67 -27.10 5.53
C SER A 92 -24.57 -26.48 6.41
N LEU A 93 -23.33 -26.99 6.35
CA LEU A 93 -22.18 -26.43 7.09
C LEU A 93 -21.74 -25.07 6.55
N THR A 94 -21.85 -24.86 5.24
CA THR A 94 -21.33 -23.67 4.56
C THR A 94 -22.39 -22.61 4.32
N THR A 95 -23.68 -23.00 4.35
CA THR A 95 -24.81 -22.11 4.08
C THR A 95 -25.78 -21.99 5.26
N SER A 96 -26.55 -23.03 5.58
CA SER A 96 -27.44 -23.14 6.75
C SER A 96 -28.00 -24.56 6.95
N ASP A 97 -28.07 -24.96 8.22
CA ASP A 97 -28.70 -26.16 8.79
C ASP A 97 -30.24 -26.11 8.88
N LYS A 98 -30.89 -25.03 8.42
CA LYS A 98 -32.35 -24.81 8.51
C LYS A 98 -33.20 -25.97 7.98
N TYR A 99 -32.67 -26.77 7.05
CA TYR A 99 -33.34 -27.91 6.44
C TYR A 99 -32.73 -29.27 6.85
N GLY A 100 -31.99 -29.30 7.96
CA GLY A 100 -31.23 -30.46 8.44
C GLY A 100 -29.82 -30.55 7.83
N ASP A 101 -29.16 -31.68 8.03
CA ASP A 101 -27.83 -31.96 7.47
C ASP A 101 -27.92 -32.39 6.01
N TRP A 102 -27.24 -31.67 5.11
CA TRP A 102 -27.20 -31.97 3.69
C TRP A 102 -25.92 -31.43 3.04
N SER A 103 -25.45 -32.11 1.98
CA SER A 103 -24.24 -31.74 1.25
C SER A 103 -24.40 -32.04 -0.25
N ILE A 104 -23.88 -31.16 -1.10
CA ILE A 104 -23.85 -31.31 -2.57
C ILE A 104 -22.40 -31.55 -3.01
N GLU A 105 -22.04 -32.81 -3.29
CA GLU A 105 -20.71 -33.20 -3.76
C GLU A 105 -20.30 -32.42 -5.02
N CYS A 106 -18.99 -32.15 -5.20
CA CYS A 106 -18.47 -31.45 -6.39
C CYS A 106 -18.93 -32.11 -7.71
N ARG A 107 -18.92 -33.45 -7.75
CA ARG A 107 -19.37 -34.25 -8.90
C ARG A 107 -20.88 -34.23 -9.15
N THR A 108 -21.67 -33.53 -8.33
CA THR A 108 -23.10 -33.28 -8.61
C THR A 108 -23.21 -32.33 -9.79
N CYS A 109 -22.47 -31.20 -9.72
CA CYS A 109 -22.44 -30.16 -10.74
C CYS A 109 -21.39 -30.42 -11.84
N HIS A 110 -20.25 -31.03 -11.48
CA HIS A 110 -19.13 -31.25 -12.40
C HIS A 110 -19.07 -32.70 -12.92
N ASN A 111 -18.73 -32.88 -14.19
CA ASN A 111 -18.33 -34.18 -14.76
C ASN A 111 -16.78 -34.25 -14.78
N PRO A 112 -16.14 -35.19 -14.07
CA PRO A 112 -14.68 -35.28 -14.05
C PRO A 112 -14.05 -35.65 -15.40
N HIS A 113 -14.82 -36.19 -16.36
CA HIS A 113 -14.31 -36.71 -17.62
C HIS A 113 -14.51 -35.77 -18.81
N LEU A 114 -15.62 -35.03 -18.87
CA LEU A 114 -16.11 -34.38 -20.09
C LEU A 114 -16.61 -32.94 -19.86
N GLN A 115 -16.32 -32.06 -20.80
CA GLN A 115 -16.91 -30.71 -20.91
C GLN A 115 -18.33 -30.83 -21.52
N GLU A 116 -19.27 -31.44 -20.79
CA GLU A 116 -20.62 -31.78 -21.28
C GLU A 116 -21.37 -30.56 -21.83
N GLN A 117 -21.25 -29.39 -21.19
CA GLN A 117 -21.81 -28.14 -21.70
C GLN A 117 -21.42 -27.89 -23.18
N PHE A 118 -20.17 -28.14 -23.58
CA PHE A 118 -19.75 -28.02 -24.98
C PHE A 118 -20.25 -29.16 -25.86
N ARG A 119 -20.11 -30.40 -25.38
CA ARG A 119 -20.41 -31.61 -26.17
C ARG A 119 -21.90 -31.84 -26.42
N THR A 120 -22.77 -31.42 -25.51
CA THR A 120 -24.23 -31.55 -25.64
C THR A 120 -24.82 -30.43 -26.51
N TYR A 121 -24.31 -29.20 -26.41
CA TYR A 121 -24.93 -28.01 -27.00
C TYR A 121 -24.15 -27.41 -28.19
N GLY A 122 -22.95 -27.91 -28.48
CA GLY A 122 -22.14 -27.59 -29.66
C GLY A 122 -21.81 -26.10 -29.77
N GLU A 123 -21.84 -25.56 -30.98
CA GLU A 123 -21.56 -24.13 -31.27
C GLU A 123 -22.42 -23.14 -30.44
N GLY A 124 -23.61 -23.55 -29.97
CA GLY A 124 -24.47 -22.74 -29.11
C GLY A 124 -23.93 -22.51 -27.68
N SER A 125 -22.95 -23.31 -27.26
CA SER A 125 -22.28 -23.19 -25.96
C SER A 125 -20.98 -22.36 -25.99
N CYS A 126 -20.53 -21.97 -27.17
CA CYS A 126 -19.25 -21.30 -27.35
C CYS A 126 -19.35 -19.82 -26.95
N LEU A 127 -18.37 -19.36 -26.16
CA LEU A 127 -18.18 -17.94 -25.87
C LEU A 127 -17.73 -17.18 -27.12
N TYR A 128 -16.85 -17.82 -27.89
CA TYR A 128 -16.31 -17.31 -29.15
C TYR A 128 -16.11 -18.47 -30.15
N LEU A 129 -16.26 -18.17 -31.45
CA LEU A 129 -15.99 -19.08 -32.56
C LEU A 129 -15.15 -18.33 -33.60
N GLY A 130 -14.06 -18.96 -34.04
CA GLY A 130 -13.06 -18.33 -34.92
C GLY A 130 -12.43 -19.30 -35.90
N GLU A 131 -11.55 -18.77 -36.75
CA GLU A 131 -10.68 -19.54 -37.64
C GLU A 131 -9.23 -19.10 -37.36
N SER A 132 -8.34 -20.06 -37.14
CA SER A 132 -6.94 -19.76 -36.79
C SER A 132 -6.17 -19.24 -38.00
N THR A 133 -5.48 -18.10 -37.86
CA THR A 133 -4.61 -17.52 -38.90
C THR A 133 -3.12 -17.83 -38.67
N ASP A 134 -2.72 -18.11 -37.42
CA ASP A 134 -1.41 -18.67 -37.08
C ASP A 134 -1.49 -19.54 -35.82
N ILE A 135 -0.57 -20.52 -35.71
CA ILE A 135 -0.41 -21.38 -34.53
C ILE A 135 1.08 -21.59 -34.29
N GLN A 136 1.59 -21.12 -33.16
CA GLN A 136 2.98 -21.24 -32.75
C GLN A 136 3.10 -22.12 -31.50
N ILE A 137 4.11 -22.97 -31.44
CA ILE A 137 4.42 -23.84 -30.30
C ILE A 137 5.77 -23.45 -29.70
N ASP A 138 5.94 -23.69 -28.40
CA ASP A 138 7.07 -23.20 -27.59
C ASP A 138 7.24 -21.66 -27.65
N GLN A 139 6.12 -20.93 -27.70
CA GLN A 139 6.04 -19.47 -27.70
C GLN A 139 4.94 -18.98 -26.74
N PRO A 140 5.12 -17.84 -26.04
CA PRO A 140 6.31 -16.98 -26.02
C PRO A 140 7.46 -17.54 -25.16
N GLY A 141 7.31 -18.76 -24.63
CA GLY A 141 8.35 -19.52 -23.94
C GLY A 141 8.08 -21.03 -24.03
N GLY A 142 9.10 -21.84 -23.73
CA GLY A 142 9.00 -23.29 -23.83
C GLY A 142 7.87 -23.87 -22.96
N GLY A 143 7.13 -24.84 -23.49
CA GLY A 143 5.96 -25.45 -22.84
C GLY A 143 4.64 -24.71 -23.02
N LYS A 144 4.60 -23.62 -23.81
CA LYS A 144 3.39 -22.85 -24.14
C LYS A 144 3.14 -22.80 -25.64
N SER A 145 1.93 -22.43 -26.03
CA SER A 145 1.57 -22.20 -27.43
C SER A 145 0.80 -20.90 -27.61
N GLN A 146 0.82 -20.37 -28.83
CA GLN A 146 -0.03 -19.26 -29.25
C GLN A 146 -0.95 -19.68 -30.40
N LEU A 147 -2.20 -19.23 -30.34
CA LEU A 147 -3.18 -19.36 -31.42
C LEU A 147 -3.68 -17.95 -31.75
N THR A 148 -3.42 -17.52 -32.98
CA THR A 148 -3.79 -16.18 -33.48
C THR A 148 -4.96 -16.26 -34.43
N GLN A 149 -5.88 -15.30 -34.33
CA GLN A 149 -6.83 -14.95 -35.37
C GLN A 149 -6.69 -13.45 -35.68
N THR A 150 -5.91 -13.13 -36.69
CA THR A 150 -5.57 -11.77 -37.11
C THR A 150 -6.83 -10.91 -37.25
N GLY A 151 -6.88 -9.80 -36.51
CA GLY A 151 -8.01 -8.87 -36.55
C GLY A 151 -9.27 -9.34 -35.80
N ALA A 152 -9.16 -10.27 -34.84
CA ALA A 152 -10.31 -10.68 -34.02
C ALA A 152 -10.89 -9.56 -33.14
N GLY A 153 -10.09 -8.57 -32.75
CA GLY A 153 -10.53 -7.36 -32.06
C GLY A 153 -10.96 -7.60 -30.61
N TRP A 154 -10.34 -8.55 -29.92
CA TRP A 154 -10.62 -8.86 -28.53
C TRP A 154 -10.11 -7.77 -27.57
N GLU A 155 -10.67 -7.74 -26.36
CA GLU A 155 -10.06 -7.01 -25.24
C GLU A 155 -8.94 -7.88 -24.62
N ASN A 156 -7.86 -7.24 -24.17
CA ASN A 156 -6.73 -7.95 -23.56
C ASN A 156 -7.20 -8.73 -22.31
N ASP A 157 -6.73 -9.97 -22.18
CA ASP A 157 -7.08 -10.93 -21.12
C ASP A 157 -8.58 -11.26 -20.94
N ALA A 158 -9.47 -10.85 -21.84
CA ALA A 158 -10.92 -11.13 -21.80
C ALA A 158 -11.28 -12.63 -21.70
N TYR A 159 -10.40 -13.53 -22.16
CA TYR A 159 -10.60 -14.97 -22.13
C TYR A 159 -9.66 -15.72 -21.16
N ARG A 160 -8.91 -14.99 -20.33
CA ARG A 160 -7.95 -15.57 -19.38
C ARG A 160 -8.63 -16.53 -18.40
N GLY A 161 -8.02 -17.71 -18.24
CA GLY A 161 -8.52 -18.79 -17.38
C GLY A 161 -9.68 -19.59 -17.95
N LEU A 162 -10.11 -19.34 -19.19
CA LEU A 162 -11.05 -20.18 -19.94
C LEU A 162 -10.31 -21.29 -20.72
N VAL A 163 -11.04 -22.09 -21.49
CA VAL A 163 -10.46 -23.16 -22.33
C VAL A 163 -10.71 -22.86 -23.80
N VAL A 164 -9.67 -22.96 -24.63
CA VAL A 164 -9.80 -23.02 -26.08
C VAL A 164 -9.76 -24.47 -26.56
N ILE A 165 -10.65 -24.80 -27.48
CA ILE A 165 -10.61 -26.00 -28.32
C ILE A 165 -10.08 -25.55 -29.69
N PRO A 166 -8.79 -25.74 -30.01
CA PRO A 166 -8.17 -25.20 -31.24
C PRO A 166 -8.78 -25.74 -32.54
N LYS A 167 -9.49 -26.87 -32.47
CA LYS A 167 -10.25 -27.46 -33.57
C LYS A 167 -11.51 -28.11 -33.04
N ILE A 168 -12.68 -27.59 -33.41
CA ILE A 168 -13.99 -28.06 -32.92
C ILE A 168 -14.21 -29.56 -33.16
N ALA A 169 -13.64 -30.14 -34.23
CA ALA A 169 -13.74 -31.58 -34.52
C ALA A 169 -12.87 -32.49 -33.64
N GLU A 170 -11.96 -31.94 -32.83
CA GLU A 170 -11.04 -32.65 -31.94
C GLU A 170 -11.30 -32.21 -30.48
N GLU A 171 -12.57 -32.33 -30.05
CA GLU A 171 -13.16 -31.76 -28.82
C GLU A 171 -12.37 -32.02 -27.52
N SER A 172 -11.56 -33.09 -27.46
CA SER A 172 -10.75 -33.45 -26.27
C SER A 172 -9.40 -32.72 -26.16
N TYR A 173 -8.95 -32.08 -27.24
CA TYR A 173 -7.68 -31.35 -27.30
C TYR A 173 -7.89 -29.90 -26.86
N GLY A 174 -8.40 -29.72 -25.65
CA GLY A 174 -8.57 -28.41 -25.02
C GLY A 174 -7.31 -27.93 -24.31
N TYR A 175 -7.12 -26.61 -24.25
CA TYR A 175 -6.00 -25.94 -23.59
C TYR A 175 -6.51 -24.73 -22.79
N LYS A 176 -5.96 -24.48 -21.60
CA LYS A 176 -6.30 -23.29 -20.81
C LYS A 176 -5.61 -22.06 -21.39
N ILE A 177 -6.38 -20.99 -21.54
CA ILE A 177 -5.88 -19.67 -21.94
C ILE A 177 -5.23 -19.03 -20.72
N GLU A 178 -3.93 -18.74 -20.78
CA GLU A 178 -3.21 -18.04 -19.73
C GLU A 178 -3.34 -16.52 -19.83
N SER A 179 -3.41 -16.01 -21.07
CA SER A 179 -3.58 -14.60 -21.42
C SER A 179 -4.06 -14.47 -22.87
N ASN A 180 -4.57 -13.29 -23.25
CA ASN A 180 -4.80 -12.97 -24.65
C ASN A 180 -4.53 -11.49 -24.98
N THR A 181 -4.09 -11.23 -26.21
CA THR A 181 -4.09 -9.89 -26.82
C THR A 181 -5.41 -9.67 -27.57
N GLY A 182 -5.52 -8.58 -28.34
CA GLY A 182 -6.65 -8.34 -29.24
C GLY A 182 -6.80 -9.32 -30.41
N ASP A 183 -5.87 -10.24 -30.64
CA ASP A 183 -5.96 -11.25 -31.70
C ASP A 183 -5.30 -12.60 -31.41
N THR A 184 -4.55 -12.73 -30.31
CA THR A 184 -3.72 -13.91 -30.02
C THR A 184 -3.98 -14.45 -28.63
N LEU A 185 -4.35 -15.73 -28.54
CA LEU A 185 -4.45 -16.48 -27.30
C LEU A 185 -3.10 -17.10 -26.96
N THR A 186 -2.60 -16.92 -25.74
CA THR A 186 -1.48 -17.71 -25.20
C THR A 186 -2.03 -18.80 -24.28
N VAL A 187 -1.61 -20.05 -24.48
CA VAL A 187 -2.18 -21.21 -23.79
C VAL A 187 -1.13 -22.04 -23.04
N GLU A 188 -1.58 -22.65 -21.94
CA GLU A 188 -0.84 -23.60 -21.14
C GLU A 188 -0.71 -24.94 -21.89
N GLY A 189 0.52 -25.35 -22.20
CA GLY A 189 0.84 -26.59 -22.92
C GLY A 189 1.12 -26.42 -24.42
N ILE A 190 1.54 -27.53 -25.04
CA ILE A 190 1.88 -27.61 -26.46
C ILE A 190 0.68 -28.07 -27.30
N ILE A 191 0.24 -27.22 -28.24
CA ILE A 191 -0.83 -27.56 -29.19
C ILE A 191 -0.39 -28.73 -30.07
N ASP A 192 -1.18 -29.80 -30.10
CA ASP A 192 -0.89 -31.00 -30.88
C ASP A 192 -1.16 -30.73 -32.38
N LEU A 193 -0.10 -30.33 -33.09
CA LEU A 193 -0.11 -30.08 -34.54
C LEU A 193 -0.36 -31.35 -35.38
N SER A 194 -0.47 -32.54 -34.78
CA SER A 194 -0.98 -33.72 -35.49
C SER A 194 -2.51 -33.74 -35.60
N LYS A 195 -3.20 -32.92 -34.79
CA LYS A 195 -4.66 -32.77 -34.77
C LYS A 195 -5.14 -31.44 -35.34
N VAL A 196 -4.39 -30.37 -35.06
CA VAL A 196 -4.74 -28.98 -35.35
C VAL A 196 -3.82 -28.40 -36.42
N ALA A 197 -4.37 -27.62 -37.34
CA ALA A 197 -3.64 -26.85 -38.34
C ALA A 197 -4.18 -25.42 -38.44
N VAL A 198 -3.35 -24.50 -38.97
CA VAL A 198 -3.79 -23.15 -39.35
C VAL A 198 -4.93 -23.24 -40.37
N GLY A 199 -5.99 -22.44 -40.18
CA GLY A 199 -7.24 -22.52 -40.93
C GLY A 199 -8.28 -23.46 -40.33
N ASP A 200 -8.00 -24.14 -39.22
CA ASP A 200 -9.03 -24.87 -38.46
C ASP A 200 -9.94 -23.90 -37.69
N ARG A 201 -11.24 -24.25 -37.62
CA ARG A 201 -12.23 -23.55 -36.79
C ARG A 201 -12.04 -23.93 -35.31
N PHE A 202 -11.76 -22.93 -34.49
CA PHE A 202 -11.59 -23.07 -33.03
C PHE A 202 -12.79 -22.50 -32.27
N ALA A 203 -12.91 -22.91 -31.00
CA ALA A 203 -13.91 -22.42 -30.07
C ALA A 203 -13.29 -22.03 -28.73
N ILE A 204 -13.76 -20.94 -28.11
CA ILE A 204 -13.49 -20.63 -26.70
C ILE A 204 -14.73 -21.04 -25.89
N ILE A 205 -14.53 -21.82 -24.84
CA ILE A 205 -15.59 -22.37 -23.99
C ILE A 205 -15.32 -22.05 -22.51
N TYR A 206 -16.36 -22.09 -21.67
CA TYR A 206 -16.23 -21.79 -20.25
C TYR A 206 -15.28 -22.75 -19.50
N GLY A 207 -15.20 -24.00 -19.95
CA GLY A 207 -14.13 -24.93 -19.58
C GLY A 207 -14.16 -25.47 -18.15
N LYS A 208 -15.26 -25.29 -17.40
CA LYS A 208 -15.37 -25.68 -15.98
C LYS A 208 -16.03 -27.05 -15.74
N LEU A 209 -16.10 -27.92 -16.76
CA LEU A 209 -16.61 -29.29 -16.63
C LEU A 209 -18.03 -29.40 -16.03
N ILE A 210 -18.87 -28.37 -16.19
CA ILE A 210 -20.25 -28.41 -15.70
C ILE A 210 -21.03 -29.45 -16.53
N LYS A 211 -21.94 -30.19 -15.89
CA LYS A 211 -22.79 -31.18 -16.56
C LYS A 211 -23.85 -30.55 -17.46
N SER A 212 -24.37 -31.28 -18.44
CA SER A 212 -25.57 -30.86 -19.18
C SER A 212 -26.85 -31.03 -18.33
N PRO A 213 -27.12 -32.21 -17.73
CA PRO A 213 -28.11 -32.34 -16.67
C PRO A 213 -27.49 -32.42 -15.26
N ILE A 214 -28.08 -31.73 -14.29
CA ILE A 214 -27.76 -31.88 -12.86
C ILE A 214 -28.91 -32.63 -12.17
N TYR A 215 -28.57 -33.65 -11.39
CA TYR A 215 -29.52 -34.31 -10.49
C TYR A 215 -29.69 -33.50 -9.21
N THR A 216 -30.90 -33.00 -8.98
CA THR A 216 -31.20 -32.10 -7.87
C THR A 216 -31.98 -32.82 -6.76
N PRO A 217 -31.73 -32.54 -5.47
CA PRO A 217 -32.41 -33.22 -4.36
C PRO A 217 -33.94 -33.04 -4.35
N ASN A 218 -34.43 -31.90 -4.88
CA ASN A 218 -35.82 -31.47 -4.75
C ASN A 218 -36.64 -31.58 -6.05
N SER A 219 -35.99 -31.52 -7.22
CA SER A 219 -36.67 -31.40 -8.53
C SER A 219 -36.29 -32.51 -9.51
N GLY A 220 -35.48 -33.49 -9.09
CA GLY A 220 -34.96 -34.56 -9.93
C GLY A 220 -33.90 -34.06 -10.90
N GLU A 221 -33.73 -34.78 -12.01
CA GLU A 221 -32.81 -34.40 -13.09
C GLU A 221 -33.36 -33.20 -13.88
N ARG A 222 -32.50 -32.19 -14.07
CA ARG A 222 -32.81 -30.92 -14.76
C ARG A 222 -31.68 -30.58 -15.72
N GLU A 223 -32.03 -30.18 -16.94
CA GLU A 223 -31.08 -29.57 -17.88
C GLU A 223 -30.59 -28.24 -17.33
N VAL A 224 -29.30 -27.96 -17.51
CA VAL A 224 -28.60 -26.78 -17.02
C VAL A 224 -27.83 -26.12 -18.14
N ARG A 225 -27.95 -24.79 -18.25
CA ARG A 225 -27.24 -23.98 -19.23
C ARG A 225 -26.32 -22.98 -18.57
N PHE A 226 -25.04 -23.01 -18.93
CA PHE A 226 -23.99 -22.20 -18.34
C PHE A 226 -22.89 -21.92 -19.37
N PHE A 227 -23.21 -21.09 -20.38
CA PHE A 227 -22.34 -20.91 -21.54
C PHE A 227 -21.78 -19.49 -21.72
N LYS A 228 -22.61 -18.45 -21.55
CA LYS A 228 -22.32 -17.06 -21.97
C LYS A 228 -22.94 -16.02 -21.01
N GLY A 229 -22.51 -14.76 -21.08
CA GLY A 229 -23.31 -13.66 -20.52
C GLY A 229 -24.57 -13.41 -21.36
N GLY A 230 -25.74 -13.32 -20.72
CA GLY A 230 -27.02 -13.02 -21.38
C GLY A 230 -28.13 -14.05 -21.15
N VAL A 231 -29.28 -13.80 -21.81
CA VAL A 231 -30.65 -14.28 -21.55
C VAL A 231 -30.90 -15.81 -21.76
N LEU A 232 -29.95 -16.69 -21.40
CA LEU A 232 -30.08 -18.17 -21.45
C LEU A 232 -29.10 -18.93 -20.51
N ASN A 233 -28.47 -18.29 -19.51
CA ASN A 233 -27.20 -18.82 -18.95
C ASN A 233 -27.00 -18.78 -17.42
N TYR A 234 -27.90 -18.14 -16.67
CA TYR A 234 -27.77 -17.98 -15.21
C TYR A 234 -29.14 -17.98 -14.54
N ALA A 235 -29.97 -17.06 -15.04
CA ALA A 235 -31.22 -16.56 -14.49
C ALA A 235 -31.71 -15.53 -15.52
N ASP A 236 -32.38 -15.97 -16.57
CA ASP A 236 -32.75 -15.13 -17.72
C ASP A 236 -34.14 -14.48 -17.61
N GLY A 237 -34.87 -14.82 -16.54
CA GLY A 237 -36.20 -14.31 -16.24
C GLY A 237 -37.31 -14.89 -17.11
N ASP A 238 -37.03 -15.97 -17.85
CA ASP A 238 -37.98 -16.64 -18.73
C ASP A 238 -38.75 -17.76 -17.99
N ILE A 239 -39.47 -18.64 -18.70
CA ILE A 239 -40.31 -19.72 -18.12
C ILE A 239 -39.65 -21.11 -18.15
N VAL A 240 -38.39 -21.19 -18.58
CA VAL A 240 -37.55 -22.37 -18.74
C VAL A 240 -36.41 -22.27 -17.74
N TYR A 241 -36.68 -22.71 -16.51
CA TYR A 241 -35.77 -22.64 -15.36
C TYR A 241 -34.55 -23.58 -15.51
N ASP A 242 -33.63 -23.25 -16.43
CA ASP A 242 -32.39 -23.99 -16.75
C ASP A 242 -31.11 -23.30 -16.22
N GLY A 243 -31.26 -22.19 -15.50
CA GLY A 243 -30.17 -21.53 -14.77
C GLY A 243 -29.61 -22.38 -13.61
N VAL A 244 -28.30 -22.34 -13.38
CA VAL A 244 -27.59 -23.22 -12.41
C VAL A 244 -28.12 -23.17 -10.97
N CYS A 245 -28.70 -22.04 -10.55
CA CYS A 245 -29.36 -21.91 -9.25
C CYS A 245 -30.84 -22.33 -9.31
N GLU A 246 -31.52 -21.95 -10.39
CA GLU A 246 -32.95 -22.18 -10.63
C GLU A 246 -33.27 -23.67 -10.72
N VAL A 247 -32.37 -24.48 -11.32
CA VAL A 247 -32.57 -25.93 -11.41
C VAL A 247 -32.65 -26.60 -10.04
N CYS A 248 -31.97 -26.08 -9.03
CA CYS A 248 -31.91 -26.67 -7.68
C CYS A 248 -32.89 -26.06 -6.68
N HIS A 249 -33.07 -24.74 -6.68
CA HIS A 249 -33.75 -24.04 -5.59
C HIS A 249 -35.25 -23.83 -5.84
N THR A 250 -36.08 -24.28 -4.90
CA THR A 250 -37.54 -24.08 -4.91
C THR A 250 -38.02 -23.07 -3.87
N GLN A 251 -37.12 -22.57 -3.01
CA GLN A 251 -37.44 -21.78 -1.80
C GLN A 251 -36.68 -20.44 -1.69
N THR A 252 -35.71 -20.15 -2.57
CA THR A 252 -35.01 -18.85 -2.64
C THR A 252 -35.99 -17.71 -2.89
N THR A 253 -35.74 -16.47 -2.48
CA THR A 253 -36.66 -15.37 -2.80
C THR A 253 -36.74 -15.13 -4.31
N TYR A 254 -35.58 -15.18 -4.95
CA TYR A 254 -35.38 -14.93 -6.37
C TYR A 254 -35.03 -16.23 -7.11
N HIS A 255 -35.29 -16.29 -8.42
CA HIS A 255 -34.79 -17.33 -9.33
C HIS A 255 -35.02 -18.77 -8.81
N ARG A 256 -36.30 -19.20 -8.84
CA ARG A 256 -36.78 -20.53 -8.38
C ARG A 256 -37.00 -21.49 -9.56
N ASN A 257 -37.02 -22.80 -9.29
CA ASN A 257 -37.55 -23.83 -10.20
C ASN A 257 -39.10 -23.77 -10.37
N ASN A 258 -39.71 -22.59 -10.32
CA ASN A 258 -41.15 -22.37 -10.50
C ASN A 258 -41.47 -20.87 -10.65
N ASP A 259 -42.71 -20.60 -11.07
CA ASP A 259 -43.29 -19.27 -11.27
C ASP A 259 -43.61 -18.48 -9.98
N LEU A 260 -43.33 -19.05 -8.80
CA LEU A 260 -43.56 -18.39 -7.50
C LEU A 260 -42.34 -17.60 -7.00
N GLY A 261 -41.26 -17.53 -7.77
CA GLY A 261 -40.08 -16.71 -7.48
C GLY A 261 -40.18 -15.32 -8.09
N ASP A 262 -39.47 -14.35 -7.52
CA ASP A 262 -39.18 -13.12 -8.25
C ASP A 262 -38.02 -13.38 -9.23
N HIS A 263 -38.36 -13.35 -10.51
CA HIS A 263 -37.47 -13.64 -11.64
C HIS A 263 -36.92 -12.37 -12.31
N GLY A 264 -37.16 -11.19 -11.72
CA GLY A 264 -36.61 -9.92 -12.20
C GLY A 264 -35.25 -9.54 -11.60
N HIS A 265 -34.68 -10.37 -10.74
CA HIS A 265 -33.50 -10.04 -9.92
C HIS A 265 -32.19 -10.20 -10.70
N ASN A 266 -31.63 -9.08 -11.19
CA ASN A 266 -30.34 -9.08 -11.91
C ASN A 266 -30.34 -10.04 -13.12
N VAL A 267 -31.41 -10.02 -13.90
CA VAL A 267 -31.61 -10.85 -15.10
C VAL A 267 -30.40 -10.84 -16.03
N GLY A 268 -29.89 -12.03 -16.36
CA GLY A 268 -28.75 -12.23 -17.25
C GLY A 268 -27.38 -11.93 -16.63
N VAL A 269 -27.30 -11.52 -15.36
CA VAL A 269 -26.06 -11.26 -14.63
C VAL A 269 -25.52 -12.55 -14.02
N LYS A 270 -24.20 -12.69 -13.96
CA LYS A 270 -23.53 -13.84 -13.33
C LYS A 270 -23.77 -13.83 -11.81
N CYS A 271 -24.50 -14.81 -11.30
CA CYS A 271 -24.87 -14.90 -9.87
C CYS A 271 -23.67 -14.76 -8.93
N THR A 272 -22.50 -15.29 -9.31
CA THR A 272 -21.28 -15.28 -8.47
C THR A 272 -20.72 -13.89 -8.19
N ASN A 273 -21.16 -12.86 -8.93
CA ASN A 273 -20.82 -11.46 -8.66
C ASN A 273 -21.43 -11.00 -7.32
N CYS A 274 -22.52 -11.65 -6.86
CA CYS A 274 -23.21 -11.36 -5.60
C CYS A 274 -23.37 -12.59 -4.68
N HIS A 275 -23.00 -13.79 -5.16
CA HIS A 275 -23.13 -15.08 -4.47
C HIS A 275 -21.85 -15.92 -4.66
N SER A 276 -20.77 -15.56 -3.96
CA SER A 276 -19.43 -16.11 -4.23
C SER A 276 -19.30 -17.62 -3.88
N HIS A 277 -18.42 -18.33 -4.59
CA HIS A 277 -18.12 -19.74 -4.32
C HIS A 277 -17.45 -19.97 -2.95
N LEU A 278 -16.85 -18.91 -2.37
CA LEU A 278 -16.06 -18.96 -1.13
C LEU A 278 -16.86 -19.55 0.05
N ASN A 279 -18.14 -19.22 0.13
CA ASN A 279 -19.05 -19.62 1.22
C ASN A 279 -20.20 -20.47 0.68
N GLY A 280 -19.89 -21.44 -0.20
CA GLY A 280 -20.89 -22.36 -0.74
C GLY A 280 -22.04 -21.65 -1.46
N PHE A 281 -21.77 -20.59 -2.22
CA PHE A 281 -22.79 -19.79 -2.94
C PHE A 281 -23.83 -19.08 -2.05
N LYS A 282 -23.57 -18.96 -0.74
CA LYS A 282 -24.34 -18.05 0.13
C LYS A 282 -24.25 -16.63 -0.45
N GLY A 283 -25.39 -15.93 -0.53
CA GLY A 283 -25.41 -14.56 -1.03
C GLY A 283 -24.62 -13.62 -0.12
N ILE A 284 -24.04 -12.57 -0.70
CA ILE A 284 -23.27 -11.50 -0.03
C ILE A 284 -24.21 -10.55 0.77
N GLY A 285 -25.27 -11.12 1.36
CA GLY A 285 -26.10 -10.47 2.38
C GLY A 285 -25.36 -10.42 3.71
N GLY A 286 -24.25 -9.69 3.76
CA GLY A 286 -23.66 -9.13 4.99
C GLY A 286 -22.98 -10.07 5.99
N THR A 287 -22.75 -11.36 5.70
CA THR A 287 -22.24 -12.32 6.70
C THR A 287 -20.83 -12.89 6.46
N SER A 288 -19.94 -12.23 5.71
CA SER A 288 -18.57 -12.75 5.49
C SER A 288 -17.53 -11.68 5.19
N GLY A 289 -16.26 -11.98 5.49
CA GLY A 289 -15.15 -11.02 5.46
C GLY A 289 -15.37 -9.92 6.50
N SER A 290 -15.04 -8.67 6.16
CA SER A 290 -15.26 -7.50 7.00
C SER A 290 -16.71 -6.98 7.00
N HIS A 291 -17.63 -7.52 6.19
CA HIS A 291 -19.04 -7.08 6.20
C HIS A 291 -19.75 -7.18 7.56
N PRO A 292 -19.60 -8.25 8.37
CA PRO A 292 -20.25 -8.35 9.68
C PRO A 292 -19.81 -7.23 10.63
N THR A 293 -18.52 -6.83 10.56
CA THR A 293 -17.99 -5.69 11.31
C THR A 293 -18.71 -4.41 10.92
N HIS A 294 -18.80 -4.12 9.62
CA HIS A 294 -19.43 -2.90 9.12
C HIS A 294 -20.94 -2.85 9.36
N LEU A 295 -21.65 -3.98 9.30
CA LEU A 295 -23.13 -4.01 9.24
C LEU A 295 -23.83 -4.33 10.58
N GLY A 296 -23.10 -4.57 11.67
CA GLY A 296 -23.75 -4.88 12.95
C GLY A 296 -22.88 -5.36 14.12
N ALA A 297 -21.55 -5.40 14.00
CA ALA A 297 -20.70 -5.60 15.17
C ALA A 297 -20.70 -4.36 16.07
N ALA A 298 -20.66 -4.53 17.39
CA ALA A 298 -20.63 -3.42 18.34
C ALA A 298 -19.39 -2.52 18.15
N TYR A 299 -18.24 -3.11 17.85
CA TYR A 299 -16.98 -2.43 17.57
C TYR A 299 -16.88 -1.83 16.16
N GLY A 300 -17.93 -1.93 15.34
CA GLY A 300 -17.97 -1.42 13.97
C GLY A 300 -19.00 -0.31 13.76
N PRO A 301 -18.97 0.38 12.60
CA PRO A 301 -19.79 1.57 12.32
C PRO A 301 -21.29 1.31 12.08
N ASN A 302 -21.77 0.07 12.14
CA ASN A 302 -23.19 -0.31 12.01
C ASN A 302 -23.92 0.32 10.79
N MET A 303 -23.24 0.29 9.65
CA MET A 303 -23.63 0.88 8.37
C MET A 303 -24.74 0.08 7.68
N THR A 304 -25.44 0.70 6.73
CA THR A 304 -26.42 0.01 5.87
C THR A 304 -25.91 -0.14 4.44
N CYS A 305 -26.31 -1.20 3.75
CA CYS A 305 -25.75 -1.55 2.44
C CYS A 305 -26.10 -0.58 1.27
N SER A 306 -27.10 0.30 1.41
CA SER A 306 -27.69 0.96 0.22
C SER A 306 -28.38 2.33 0.42
N SER A 307 -28.20 3.04 1.53
CA SER A 307 -28.74 4.41 1.65
C SER A 307 -28.07 5.30 2.72
N GLY A 308 -27.60 6.48 2.31
CA GLY A 308 -27.21 7.58 3.22
C GLY A 308 -25.80 8.12 2.99
N ASN A 309 -25.43 9.17 3.74
CA ASN A 309 -24.14 9.90 3.66
C ASN A 309 -22.88 9.04 3.96
N LEU A 310 -23.04 7.75 4.28
CA LEU A 310 -21.98 6.82 4.63
C LEU A 310 -22.07 5.50 3.84
N GLY A 311 -22.95 5.39 2.82
CA GLY A 311 -23.15 4.12 2.12
C GLY A 311 -21.96 3.70 1.26
N CYS A 312 -21.38 2.50 1.49
CA CYS A 312 -20.24 2.03 0.71
C CYS A 312 -20.56 1.75 -0.77
N HIS A 313 -21.82 1.43 -1.08
CA HIS A 313 -22.29 1.12 -2.43
C HIS A 313 -23.33 2.14 -2.91
N GLY A 314 -23.35 2.37 -4.22
CA GLY A 314 -24.32 3.25 -4.87
C GLY A 314 -25.74 2.68 -4.94
N ALA A 315 -26.68 3.49 -5.45
CA ALA A 315 -28.11 3.15 -5.51
C ALA A 315 -28.45 1.95 -6.42
N ASN A 316 -27.51 1.50 -7.26
CA ASN A 316 -27.62 0.30 -8.08
C ASN A 316 -26.56 -0.71 -7.60
N SER A 317 -27.04 -1.85 -7.12
CA SER A 317 -26.36 -2.93 -6.37
C SER A 317 -24.90 -3.29 -6.73
N PRO A 318 -24.13 -3.89 -5.78
CA PRO A 318 -22.74 -4.34 -5.96
C PRO A 318 -22.46 -5.08 -7.30
N PRO A 319 -21.24 -4.97 -7.87
CA PRO A 319 -19.97 -4.82 -7.14
C PRO A 319 -19.36 -3.41 -7.09
N THR A 320 -19.95 -2.41 -7.73
CA THR A 320 -19.39 -1.04 -7.73
C THR A 320 -19.58 -0.33 -6.39
N PHE A 321 -18.56 0.41 -5.98
CA PHE A 321 -18.59 1.26 -4.79
C PHE A 321 -19.30 2.60 -5.09
N ALA A 322 -19.58 3.39 -4.06
CA ALA A 322 -20.30 4.66 -4.19
C ALA A 322 -19.54 5.71 -5.04
N ASP A 323 -18.22 5.59 -5.17
CA ASP A 323 -17.37 6.39 -6.06
C ASP A 323 -17.30 5.86 -7.51
N GLY A 324 -18.05 4.79 -7.82
CA GLY A 324 -18.10 4.17 -9.15
C GLY A 324 -16.94 3.20 -9.43
N ASN A 325 -15.99 3.06 -8.51
CA ASN A 325 -14.83 2.20 -8.67
C ASN A 325 -15.09 0.74 -8.26
N ASN A 326 -14.14 -0.13 -8.60
CA ASN A 326 -14.04 -1.50 -8.08
C ASN A 326 -13.32 -1.53 -6.71
N PHE A 327 -13.26 -2.69 -6.06
CA PHE A 327 -12.63 -2.83 -4.73
C PHE A 327 -11.13 -2.48 -4.70
N GLN A 328 -10.40 -2.64 -5.80
CA GLN A 328 -8.96 -2.30 -5.87
C GLN A 328 -8.75 -0.79 -5.90
N ASN A 329 -9.57 -0.06 -6.66
CA ASN A 329 -9.37 1.36 -6.94
C ASN A 329 -10.31 2.28 -6.15
N THR A 330 -11.17 1.74 -5.28
CA THR A 330 -12.12 2.57 -4.53
C THR A 330 -11.44 3.35 -3.41
N THR A 331 -11.90 4.60 -3.29
CA THR A 331 -11.52 5.59 -2.26
C THR A 331 -12.52 5.65 -1.10
N VAL A 332 -13.61 4.89 -1.16
CA VAL A 332 -14.68 4.88 -0.15
C VAL A 332 -14.19 4.45 1.25
N CYS A 333 -13.13 3.63 1.31
CA CYS A 333 -12.50 3.23 2.56
C CYS A 333 -11.77 4.38 3.27
N ASN A 334 -11.24 5.34 2.49
CA ASN A 334 -10.16 6.23 2.92
C ASN A 334 -10.55 7.11 4.11
N THR A 335 -11.77 7.65 4.13
CA THR A 335 -12.21 8.50 5.25
C THR A 335 -12.33 7.73 6.56
N CYS A 336 -12.75 6.46 6.52
CA CYS A 336 -12.96 5.63 7.72
C CYS A 336 -11.70 4.89 8.20
N HIS A 337 -10.70 4.75 7.33
CA HIS A 337 -9.52 3.92 7.53
C HIS A 337 -8.18 4.64 7.28
N SER A 338 -8.19 5.95 7.04
CA SER A 338 -7.03 6.85 6.99
C SER A 338 -5.78 6.34 6.24
N PRO A 339 -5.65 6.63 4.94
CA PRO A 339 -4.42 6.37 4.20
C PRO A 339 -3.35 7.44 4.50
N GLY A 340 -2.08 7.04 4.45
CA GLY A 340 -0.92 7.93 4.46
C GLY A 340 -0.42 8.40 5.84
N GLY A 341 -1.02 7.96 6.95
CA GLY A 341 -0.43 8.11 8.28
C GLY A 341 0.75 7.15 8.50
N SER A 342 1.48 7.32 9.61
CA SER A 342 2.54 6.41 10.07
C SER A 342 2.07 4.94 10.13
N TYR A 343 0.77 4.74 10.28
CA TYR A 343 0.10 3.45 10.22
C TYR A 343 -1.03 3.48 9.18
N ASP A 344 -0.70 3.41 7.87
CA ASP A 344 -1.71 3.44 6.80
C ASP A 344 -2.80 2.36 7.01
N GLY A 345 -4.03 2.78 7.27
CA GLY A 345 -5.13 1.86 7.56
C GLY A 345 -5.90 1.40 6.34
N VAL A 346 -5.53 1.80 5.13
CA VAL A 346 -6.19 1.39 3.88
C VAL A 346 -5.37 0.32 3.17
N ASP A 347 -4.12 0.63 2.85
CA ASP A 347 -3.30 -0.08 1.85
C ASP A 347 -2.09 -0.83 2.45
N ASP A 348 -1.80 -0.70 3.75
CA ASP A 348 -0.80 -1.53 4.45
C ASP A 348 -1.13 -3.04 4.35
N LEU A 349 -0.12 -3.86 4.07
CA LEU A 349 -0.30 -5.30 3.82
C LEU A 349 -0.66 -6.11 5.06
N ILE A 350 -0.41 -5.59 6.26
CA ILE A 350 -0.59 -6.25 7.55
C ILE A 350 -1.82 -5.67 8.26
N ILE A 351 -1.95 -4.35 8.36
CA ILE A 351 -3.00 -3.63 9.10
C ILE A 351 -3.91 -2.76 8.21
N GLY A 352 -3.73 -2.75 6.89
CA GLY A 352 -4.61 -2.05 5.96
C GLY A 352 -5.94 -2.76 5.74
N ALA A 353 -7.03 -2.00 5.66
CA ALA A 353 -8.39 -2.49 5.50
C ALA A 353 -8.60 -3.27 4.20
N ARG A 354 -7.89 -2.88 3.11
CA ARG A 354 -8.01 -3.52 1.80
C ARG A 354 -7.38 -4.91 1.80
N ALA A 355 -6.17 -5.04 2.35
CA ALA A 355 -5.46 -6.31 2.49
C ALA A 355 -6.20 -7.31 3.40
N ASN A 356 -6.91 -6.80 4.41
CA ASN A 356 -7.59 -7.62 5.42
C ASN A 356 -9.09 -7.86 5.15
N TRP A 357 -9.65 -7.40 4.02
CA TRP A 357 -11.10 -7.39 3.81
C TRP A 357 -11.78 -8.77 3.81
N ASP A 358 -11.20 -9.75 3.10
CA ASP A 358 -11.80 -11.07 2.94
C ASP A 358 -11.66 -11.96 4.18
N GLU A 359 -10.56 -11.80 4.93
CA GLU A 359 -10.32 -12.57 6.15
C GLU A 359 -10.91 -11.90 7.40
N GLY A 360 -10.97 -10.56 7.42
CA GLY A 360 -11.26 -9.74 8.59
C GLY A 360 -10.10 -9.68 9.59
N VAL A 361 -9.99 -8.59 10.35
CA VAL A 361 -8.94 -8.41 11.39
C VAL A 361 -9.31 -8.96 12.77
N TYR A 362 -10.59 -9.28 12.98
CA TYR A 362 -11.11 -9.78 14.26
C TYR A 362 -11.36 -11.29 14.23
N GLU A 363 -11.14 -11.94 15.38
CA GLU A 363 -11.68 -13.26 15.70
C GLU A 363 -12.63 -13.12 16.90
N GLY A 364 -13.93 -13.06 16.61
CA GLY A 364 -14.95 -12.69 17.60
C GLY A 364 -14.82 -11.22 18.02
N ASN A 365 -14.31 -10.99 19.23
CA ASN A 365 -14.10 -9.67 19.84
C ASN A 365 -12.61 -9.34 20.06
N LEU A 366 -11.70 -10.22 19.64
CA LEU A 366 -10.25 -10.03 19.76
C LEU A 366 -9.63 -9.75 18.39
N LEU A 367 -8.46 -9.10 18.39
CA LEU A 367 -7.69 -8.92 17.17
C LEU A 367 -6.97 -10.25 16.86
N LYS A 368 -6.87 -10.59 15.57
CA LYS A 368 -6.07 -11.74 15.16
C LYS A 368 -4.59 -11.49 15.41
N SER A 369 -3.84 -12.58 15.58
CA SER A 369 -2.37 -12.54 15.64
C SER A 369 -1.80 -11.79 14.44
N GLY A 370 -0.88 -10.86 14.69
CA GLY A 370 -0.28 -9.98 13.67
C GLY A 370 -1.14 -8.75 13.31
N LYS A 371 -2.26 -8.51 14.00
CA LYS A 371 -3.13 -7.33 13.80
C LYS A 371 -3.12 -6.40 15.02
N GLU A 372 -2.14 -6.53 15.91
CA GLU A 372 -2.06 -5.81 17.19
C GLU A 372 -1.93 -4.28 17.01
N LYS A 373 -1.44 -3.83 15.85
CA LYS A 373 -1.38 -2.42 15.44
C LYS A 373 -2.63 -1.91 14.68
N TRP A 374 -3.68 -2.71 14.50
CA TRP A 374 -4.92 -2.26 13.83
C TRP A 374 -5.57 -1.03 14.48
N CYS A 375 -5.41 -0.83 15.79
CA CYS A 375 -5.90 0.38 16.46
C CYS A 375 -5.08 1.62 16.08
N ALA A 376 -3.78 1.45 15.77
CA ALA A 376 -2.88 2.55 15.43
C ALA A 376 -3.32 3.26 14.15
N SER A 377 -3.73 2.50 13.15
CA SER A 377 -4.12 3.02 11.84
C SER A 377 -5.43 3.81 11.78
N CYS A 378 -6.16 3.86 12.89
CA CYS A 378 -7.27 4.80 13.06
C CYS A 378 -6.89 6.00 13.93
N HIS A 379 -5.83 5.89 14.73
CA HIS A 379 -5.53 6.75 15.87
C HIS A 379 -4.11 7.35 15.82
N ASP A 380 -3.60 7.64 14.63
CA ASP A 380 -2.33 8.33 14.42
C ASP A 380 -2.52 9.81 14.06
N GLU A 381 -1.46 10.46 13.58
CA GLU A 381 -1.44 11.86 13.18
C GLU A 381 -2.30 12.19 11.95
N ILE A 382 -2.69 11.20 11.15
CA ILE A 382 -3.72 11.32 10.10
C ILE A 382 -4.92 10.48 10.55
N PRO A 383 -5.83 11.02 11.39
CA PRO A 383 -6.84 10.22 12.06
C PRO A 383 -8.01 9.82 11.16
N SER A 384 -8.51 8.59 11.33
CA SER A 384 -9.79 8.15 10.74
C SER A 384 -10.93 9.08 11.13
N VAL A 385 -11.86 9.32 10.19
CA VAL A 385 -13.05 10.15 10.39
C VAL A 385 -14.31 9.33 10.11
N ILE A 386 -15.12 9.07 11.14
CA ILE A 386 -16.33 8.26 11.02
C ILE A 386 -17.52 9.08 11.54
N GLU A 387 -18.59 9.15 10.74
CA GLU A 387 -19.75 10.04 10.98
C GLU A 387 -19.40 11.55 11.14
N GLY A 388 -18.21 11.97 10.70
CA GLY A 388 -17.69 13.33 10.90
C GLY A 388 -16.92 13.53 12.22
N VAL A 389 -16.70 12.47 12.99
CA VAL A 389 -15.86 12.44 14.19
C VAL A 389 -14.48 11.91 13.85
N SER A 390 -13.45 12.75 14.03
CA SER A 390 -12.05 12.31 13.98
C SER A 390 -11.69 11.49 15.21
N ALA A 391 -11.01 10.38 15.01
CA ALA A 391 -10.36 9.64 16.07
C ALA A 391 -9.27 10.50 16.76
N PRO A 392 -9.10 10.39 18.09
CA PRO A 392 -7.98 11.04 18.77
C PRO A 392 -6.67 10.35 18.40
N ASN A 393 -5.65 11.13 18.03
CA ASN A 393 -4.29 10.63 17.93
C ASN A 393 -3.83 10.11 19.31
N ILE A 394 -3.55 8.80 19.42
CA ILE A 394 -2.86 8.19 20.56
C ILE A 394 -1.49 7.63 20.23
N ILE A 395 -1.14 7.53 18.94
CA ILE A 395 0.19 7.11 18.48
C ILE A 395 1.22 8.20 18.72
N GLY A 396 0.82 9.47 18.77
CA GLY A 396 1.68 10.62 18.96
C GLY A 396 2.25 11.14 17.64
N ASP A 397 3.48 11.60 17.68
CA ASP A 397 4.27 11.95 16.50
C ASP A 397 5.60 11.25 16.71
N GLU A 398 5.79 10.14 15.99
CA GLU A 398 6.88 9.22 16.23
C GLU A 398 8.22 9.73 15.66
N ASP A 399 8.23 10.85 14.91
CA ASP A 399 9.41 11.40 14.24
C ASP A 399 9.80 12.81 14.71
N THR A 400 8.89 13.56 15.36
CA THR A 400 9.20 14.88 15.93
C THR A 400 10.36 14.83 16.94
N ALA A 401 11.33 15.72 16.78
CA ALA A 401 12.42 15.90 17.74
C ALA A 401 11.90 16.40 19.11
N THR A 402 12.24 15.69 20.18
CA THR A 402 11.92 16.09 21.56
C THR A 402 13.21 16.34 22.37
N PRO A 403 13.14 17.01 23.54
CA PRO A 403 14.29 17.15 24.44
C PRO A 403 14.84 15.82 25.00
N TYR A 404 14.19 14.69 24.71
CA TYR A 404 14.54 13.35 25.18
C TYR A 404 14.74 12.35 24.02
N GLY A 405 15.01 12.85 22.80
CA GLY A 405 15.23 12.04 21.60
C GLY A 405 14.09 12.15 20.57
N THR A 406 14.14 11.31 19.54
CA THR A 406 13.21 11.36 18.40
C THR A 406 11.90 10.63 18.68
N GLY A 407 10.80 11.37 18.55
CA GLY A 407 9.44 10.88 18.66
C GLY A 407 8.87 10.84 20.07
N TYR A 408 7.55 10.99 20.15
CA TYR A 408 6.76 10.68 21.34
C TYR A 408 5.48 9.97 20.93
N GLY A 409 4.99 9.06 21.78
CA GLY A 409 3.92 8.20 21.31
C GLY A 409 3.73 6.89 22.03
N PHE A 410 2.69 6.15 21.67
CA PHE A 410 2.36 4.88 22.34
C PHE A 410 3.51 3.88 22.22
N TYR A 411 4.15 3.78 21.05
CA TYR A 411 5.29 2.87 20.83
C TYR A 411 6.67 3.53 21.06
N LYS A 412 6.76 4.84 21.31
CA LYS A 412 8.01 5.59 21.57
C LYS A 412 8.23 5.92 23.05
N THR A 413 7.27 6.55 23.72
CA THR A 413 7.39 7.02 25.13
C THR A 413 6.25 6.53 26.03
N GLY A 414 5.27 5.81 25.49
CA GLY A 414 4.14 5.21 26.19
C GLY A 414 4.27 3.70 26.44
N HIS A 415 3.23 3.09 27.00
CA HIS A 415 3.24 1.67 27.39
C HIS A 415 3.43 0.67 26.24
N GLY A 416 3.28 1.09 24.98
CA GLY A 416 3.54 0.27 23.81
C GLY A 416 5.01 0.10 23.46
N LEU A 417 5.92 0.88 24.05
CA LEU A 417 7.36 0.74 23.85
C LEU A 417 7.81 -0.69 24.18
N SER A 418 8.49 -1.34 23.23
CA SER A 418 8.97 -2.73 23.37
C SER A 418 9.83 -2.93 24.63
N THR A 419 9.73 -4.10 25.25
CA THR A 419 10.60 -4.52 26.37
C THR A 419 12.08 -4.63 25.97
N SER A 420 12.39 -4.71 24.67
CA SER A 420 13.75 -4.64 24.12
C SER A 420 14.29 -3.21 23.93
N LYS A 421 13.47 -2.19 24.21
CA LYS A 421 13.86 -0.78 24.20
C LYS A 421 13.73 -0.21 25.61
N ARG A 422 14.36 0.93 25.86
CA ARG A 422 14.36 1.63 27.16
C ARG A 422 13.65 2.98 27.02
N TYR A 423 12.90 3.40 28.03
CA TYR A 423 12.26 4.72 28.04
C TYR A 423 13.34 5.83 28.08
N PRO A 424 13.37 6.79 27.14
CA PRO A 424 14.49 7.72 27.03
C PRO A 424 14.78 8.55 28.29
N ALA A 425 13.76 8.83 29.11
CA ALA A 425 13.89 9.68 30.29
C ALA A 425 14.00 8.94 31.65
N THR A 426 14.03 7.61 31.66
CA THR A 426 14.26 6.79 32.87
C THR A 426 15.16 5.59 32.65
N GLY A 427 15.46 5.25 31.39
CA GLY A 427 16.19 4.07 30.92
C GLY A 427 15.70 2.71 31.42
N GLY A 428 14.55 2.67 32.08
CA GLY A 428 13.83 1.44 32.41
C GLY A 428 13.28 0.78 31.13
N PRO A 429 13.12 -0.55 31.11
CA PRO A 429 12.62 -1.26 29.93
C PRO A 429 11.20 -0.81 29.58
N GLY A 430 10.91 -0.77 28.28
CA GLY A 430 9.57 -0.54 27.75
C GLY A 430 8.56 -1.57 28.29
N ALA A 431 7.30 -1.19 28.42
CA ALA A 431 6.29 -2.06 29.03
C ALA A 431 5.78 -3.16 28.08
N GLY A 432 5.98 -3.01 26.75
CA GLY A 432 5.63 -3.98 25.73
C GLY A 432 4.14 -4.32 25.67
N LEU A 433 3.26 -3.40 26.03
CA LEU A 433 1.81 -3.64 26.11
C LEU A 433 1.13 -3.30 24.78
N GLY A 434 0.22 -4.16 24.32
CA GLY A 434 -0.71 -3.84 23.24
C GLY A 434 -1.95 -3.11 23.75
N CYS A 435 -2.73 -2.52 22.84
CA CYS A 435 -3.97 -1.80 23.18
C CYS A 435 -4.94 -2.69 24.00
N GLN A 436 -5.04 -3.97 23.67
CA GLN A 436 -5.94 -4.95 24.33
C GLN A 436 -5.49 -5.38 25.74
N ASN A 437 -4.32 -4.93 26.21
CA ASN A 437 -3.94 -5.06 27.63
C ASN A 437 -4.76 -4.11 28.52
N CYS A 438 -5.13 -2.93 27.99
CA CYS A 438 -5.89 -1.91 28.72
C CYS A 438 -7.34 -1.76 28.24
N HIS A 439 -7.61 -2.00 26.95
CA HIS A 439 -8.91 -1.80 26.32
C HIS A 439 -9.60 -3.12 25.96
N ASP A 440 -10.93 -3.13 25.94
CA ASP A 440 -11.76 -4.22 25.43
C ASP A 440 -12.25 -3.88 24.02
N ALA A 441 -11.65 -4.51 23.01
CA ALA A 441 -12.02 -4.31 21.61
C ALA A 441 -13.38 -4.91 21.22
N GLY A 442 -14.05 -5.61 22.14
CA GLY A 442 -15.43 -6.06 21.98
C GLY A 442 -16.49 -5.01 22.35
N MET A 443 -16.10 -3.91 23.00
CA MET A 443 -17.02 -2.84 23.38
C MET A 443 -17.43 -1.96 22.19
N PRO A 444 -18.56 -1.23 22.29
CA PRO A 444 -18.94 -0.22 21.31
C PRO A 444 -17.82 0.82 21.10
N HIS A 445 -17.27 0.88 19.89
CA HIS A 445 -16.10 1.73 19.57
C HIS A 445 -16.44 2.95 18.70
N ILE A 446 -17.50 2.87 17.91
CA ILE A 446 -17.96 3.93 17.00
C ILE A 446 -19.39 4.30 17.42
N ASP A 447 -19.52 5.44 18.09
CA ASP A 447 -20.77 5.95 18.68
C ASP A 447 -21.10 7.38 18.22
N GLY A 448 -20.32 7.94 17.30
CA GLY A 448 -20.53 9.28 16.74
C GLY A 448 -20.23 10.42 17.71
N ILE A 449 -19.52 10.17 18.82
CA ILE A 449 -19.20 11.17 19.84
C ILE A 449 -17.68 11.23 20.09
N VAL A 450 -17.10 12.43 19.97
CA VAL A 450 -15.72 12.68 20.40
C VAL A 450 -15.62 12.50 21.91
N ARG A 451 -14.80 11.55 22.39
CA ARG A 451 -14.56 11.27 23.83
C ARG A 451 -15.86 10.92 24.58
N SER A 452 -16.49 9.80 24.18
CA SER A 452 -17.88 9.45 24.43
C SER A 452 -18.27 9.02 25.86
N TYR A 453 -17.84 9.75 26.88
CA TYR A 453 -18.42 9.60 28.22
C TYR A 453 -18.95 10.93 28.76
N GLU A 454 -20.11 10.84 29.41
CA GLU A 454 -20.73 11.93 30.16
C GLU A 454 -20.57 11.62 31.66
N PRO A 455 -20.09 12.57 32.49
CA PRO A 455 -20.03 12.38 33.94
C PRO A 455 -21.45 12.28 34.54
N ASP A 456 -21.66 11.36 35.48
CA ASP A 456 -23.01 11.13 36.02
C ASP A 456 -23.49 12.30 36.91
N SER A 457 -24.72 12.75 36.62
CA SER A 457 -25.45 13.77 37.37
C SER A 457 -25.92 13.34 38.77
N ASP A 458 -25.91 12.04 39.11
CA ASP A 458 -26.23 11.54 40.47
C ASP A 458 -24.97 11.37 41.37
N TYR A 459 -23.99 12.26 41.19
CA TYR A 459 -22.67 12.34 41.83
C TYR A 459 -22.62 12.35 43.39
N LEU A 460 -23.72 12.11 44.09
CA LEU A 460 -23.84 12.08 45.55
C LEU A 460 -24.38 10.76 46.12
N THR A 461 -24.89 9.86 45.29
CA THR A 461 -25.28 8.52 45.75
C THR A 461 -24.07 7.57 45.71
N PHE A 462 -24.08 6.55 46.57
CA PHE A 462 -23.04 5.51 46.58
C PHE A 462 -23.35 4.52 45.45
N ASP A 463 -23.28 4.98 44.21
CA ASP A 463 -23.44 4.12 43.04
C ASP A 463 -22.08 3.80 42.42
N PRO A 464 -21.60 2.54 42.53
CA PRO A 464 -20.38 2.13 41.84
C PRO A 464 -20.57 2.05 40.30
N VAL A 465 -21.77 2.30 39.78
CA VAL A 465 -22.12 2.23 38.34
C VAL A 465 -21.68 3.49 37.55
N SER A 466 -20.66 4.23 37.99
CA SER A 466 -19.92 5.17 37.12
C SER A 466 -19.03 4.42 36.09
N ALA A 467 -19.63 3.48 35.37
CA ALA A 467 -19.05 2.77 34.25
C ALA A 467 -18.91 3.67 33.01
N ASN A 468 -19.45 4.89 33.01
CA ASN A 468 -19.40 5.80 31.85
C ASN A 468 -17.98 6.04 31.35
N TYR A 469 -17.03 6.41 32.23
CA TYR A 469 -15.63 6.59 31.83
C TYR A 469 -15.02 5.29 31.29
N GLN A 470 -15.29 4.15 31.94
CA GLN A 470 -14.83 2.85 31.48
C GLN A 470 -15.42 2.49 30.10
N ASN A 471 -16.70 2.75 29.85
CA ASN A 471 -17.37 2.44 28.59
C ASN A 471 -16.91 3.36 27.46
N GLY A 472 -16.86 4.68 27.67
CA GLY A 472 -16.45 5.66 26.66
C GLY A 472 -14.98 5.52 26.24
N PHE A 473 -14.08 5.16 27.18
CA PHE A 473 -12.69 4.81 26.87
C PHE A 473 -12.48 3.31 26.62
N ARG A 474 -13.54 2.49 26.54
CA ARG A 474 -13.53 1.04 26.33
C ARG A 474 -12.50 0.30 27.21
N LEU A 475 -12.38 0.68 28.49
CA LEU A 475 -11.42 0.07 29.41
C LEU A 475 -11.85 -1.35 29.81
N LYS A 476 -10.88 -2.25 29.84
CA LYS A 476 -11.09 -3.67 30.15
C LYS A 476 -11.45 -3.88 31.62
N ASP A 477 -12.48 -4.69 31.84
CA ASP A 477 -12.91 -5.15 33.16
C ASP A 477 -11.77 -5.76 33.99
N VAL A 478 -11.67 -5.37 35.27
CA VAL A 478 -10.67 -5.89 36.21
C VAL A 478 -11.35 -6.60 37.37
N ALA A 479 -10.91 -7.81 37.69
CA ALA A 479 -11.47 -8.61 38.77
C ALA A 479 -11.03 -8.07 40.15
N THR A 480 -11.89 -7.26 40.78
CA THR A 480 -11.69 -6.72 42.12
C THR A 480 -12.41 -7.57 43.17
N GLY A 481 -11.86 -7.67 44.39
CA GLY A 481 -12.46 -8.42 45.51
C GLY A 481 -13.75 -7.83 46.10
N TYR A 482 -14.29 -6.78 45.47
CA TYR A 482 -15.57 -6.16 45.75
C TYR A 482 -16.45 -6.31 44.49
N ASP A 483 -17.68 -6.78 44.73
CA ASP A 483 -18.81 -7.21 43.89
C ASP A 483 -18.90 -7.05 42.34
N GLY A 484 -17.98 -6.40 41.64
CA GLY A 484 -17.76 -6.69 40.22
C GLY A 484 -17.16 -5.57 39.38
N LYS A 485 -15.99 -5.87 38.80
CA LYS A 485 -15.55 -5.33 37.49
C LYS A 485 -15.50 -3.80 37.36
N TYR A 486 -14.47 -3.17 37.92
CA TYR A 486 -14.18 -1.76 37.68
C TYR A 486 -12.72 -1.56 37.28
N ALA A 487 -12.47 -0.92 36.14
CA ALA A 487 -11.12 -0.66 35.66
C ALA A 487 -10.47 0.56 36.34
N LEU A 488 -11.20 1.67 36.39
CA LEU A 488 -10.77 2.95 36.95
C LEU A 488 -11.98 3.77 37.39
N HIS A 489 -11.99 4.31 38.61
CA HIS A 489 -13.15 5.04 39.12
C HIS A 489 -13.05 6.54 38.81
N ILE A 490 -13.71 6.97 37.73
CA ILE A 490 -13.81 8.36 37.23
C ILE A 490 -15.25 8.60 36.68
N PRO A 491 -15.87 9.77 36.91
CA PRO A 491 -15.49 10.77 37.91
C PRO A 491 -15.52 10.20 39.34
N ARG A 492 -14.75 10.78 40.27
CA ARG A 492 -14.76 10.37 41.69
C ARG A 492 -15.18 11.52 42.59
N THR A 493 -16.42 11.47 43.04
CA THR A 493 -17.02 12.40 44.00
C THR A 493 -17.24 11.74 45.38
N GLY A 494 -17.50 12.55 46.41
CA GLY A 494 -18.00 12.13 47.74
C GLY A 494 -17.62 10.78 48.37
N HIS A 495 -16.43 10.64 48.98
CA HIS A 495 -16.30 9.75 50.15
C HIS A 495 -15.24 10.18 51.17
N VAL A 496 -15.55 9.97 52.45
CA VAL A 496 -14.66 10.13 53.61
C VAL A 496 -14.42 8.76 54.22
N TYR A 497 -13.48 8.01 53.65
CA TYR A 497 -12.96 6.81 54.33
C TYR A 497 -12.11 7.21 55.54
N PRO A 498 -12.03 6.36 56.59
CA PRO A 498 -11.08 6.56 57.68
C PRO A 498 -9.64 6.66 57.14
N PRO A 499 -8.73 7.39 57.83
CA PRO A 499 -7.35 7.53 57.39
C PRO A 499 -6.67 6.18 57.13
N GLY A 500 -6.12 6.00 55.92
CA GLY A 500 -5.39 4.79 55.50
C GLY A 500 -6.14 3.83 54.58
N PHE A 501 -7.43 4.03 54.29
CA PHE A 501 -8.17 3.15 53.38
C PHE A 501 -8.16 3.65 51.91
N ARG A 502 -7.08 3.36 51.18
CA ARG A 502 -7.11 3.30 49.71
C ARG A 502 -7.53 1.91 49.29
N ALA A 503 -8.71 1.78 48.68
CA ALA A 503 -9.16 0.52 48.14
C ALA A 503 -8.50 0.25 46.78
N ASP A 504 -7.99 -0.97 46.57
CA ASP A 504 -7.21 -1.32 45.38
C ASP A 504 -8.02 -1.21 44.08
N TRP A 505 -9.35 -1.23 44.19
CA TRP A 505 -10.26 -1.12 43.05
C TRP A 505 -10.34 0.28 42.43
N GLU A 506 -9.97 1.36 43.14
CA GLU A 506 -10.03 2.72 42.56
C GLU A 506 -9.06 2.93 41.38
N PHE A 507 -7.99 2.12 41.34
CA PHE A 507 -6.92 2.15 40.33
C PHE A 507 -6.64 0.75 39.76
N ALA A 508 -7.64 -0.13 39.74
CA ALA A 508 -7.49 -1.57 39.52
C ALA A 508 -6.70 -1.91 38.25
N LEU A 509 -6.96 -1.19 37.15
CA LEU A 509 -6.28 -1.38 35.87
C LEU A 509 -4.77 -1.09 35.97
N CYS A 510 -4.39 0.02 36.60
CA CYS A 510 -2.98 0.38 36.80
C CYS A 510 -2.28 -0.62 37.74
N PHE A 511 -2.95 -1.07 38.80
CA PHE A 511 -2.36 -2.00 39.77
C PHE A 511 -2.22 -3.45 39.26
N GLN A 512 -2.63 -3.76 38.03
CA GLN A 512 -2.23 -5.01 37.38
C GLN A 512 -0.73 -5.07 37.09
N CYS A 513 -0.10 -3.91 36.84
CA CYS A 513 1.30 -3.80 36.45
C CYS A 513 2.14 -2.95 37.42
N HIS A 514 1.53 -2.01 38.15
CA HIS A 514 2.24 -1.13 39.09
C HIS A 514 2.02 -1.54 40.55
N ALA A 515 3.11 -1.66 41.30
CA ALA A 515 3.08 -1.97 42.73
C ALA A 515 2.58 -0.77 43.54
N LYS A 516 1.42 -0.93 44.21
CA LYS A 516 0.77 0.11 45.02
C LYS A 516 1.68 0.69 46.11
N ASP A 517 2.43 -0.17 46.80
CA ASP A 517 3.39 0.23 47.82
C ASP A 517 4.52 1.10 47.26
N GLN A 518 5.00 0.82 46.04
CA GLN A 518 5.99 1.67 45.35
C GLN A 518 5.42 3.02 44.85
N LEU A 519 4.11 3.18 44.74
CA LEU A 519 3.50 4.47 44.35
C LEU A 519 3.13 5.33 45.57
N PHE A 520 2.66 4.71 46.65
CA PHE A 520 2.07 5.42 47.79
C PHE A 520 2.92 5.45 49.05
N ASN A 521 3.90 4.55 49.22
CA ASN A 521 4.85 4.64 50.32
C ASN A 521 5.95 5.64 49.97
N GLY A 522 6.16 6.66 50.80
CA GLY A 522 7.24 7.63 50.58
C GLY A 522 8.58 7.02 50.97
N GLY A 523 9.49 6.88 50.00
CA GLY A 523 10.88 6.56 50.28
C GLY A 523 11.63 7.74 50.89
N ASP A 524 12.68 7.44 51.66
CA ASP A 524 13.73 8.39 51.98
C ASP A 524 14.79 8.37 50.86
N PRO A 525 14.86 9.40 50.00
CA PRO A 525 15.81 9.47 48.90
C PRO A 525 17.27 9.66 49.37
N GLU A 526 17.50 10.06 50.63
CA GLU A 526 18.86 10.23 51.19
C GLU A 526 19.45 8.88 51.66
N THR A 527 18.62 7.89 51.97
CA THR A 527 19.06 6.57 52.48
C THR A 527 18.70 5.40 51.57
N GLY A 528 17.81 5.60 50.59
CA GLY A 528 17.28 4.54 49.73
C GLY A 528 16.26 3.61 50.43
N GLU A 529 15.89 3.89 51.68
CA GLU A 529 14.86 3.12 52.38
C GLU A 529 13.46 3.51 51.90
N GLY A 530 12.72 2.50 51.40
CA GLY A 530 11.41 2.68 50.79
C GLY A 530 11.52 2.87 49.28
N ALA A 531 11.27 1.80 48.53
CA ALA A 531 11.40 1.74 47.07
C ALA A 531 10.24 2.46 46.33
N GLY A 532 9.89 3.67 46.75
CA GLY A 532 8.62 4.31 46.41
C GLY A 532 8.71 5.72 45.85
N THR A 533 8.39 5.83 44.56
CA THR A 533 8.17 7.03 43.72
C THR A 533 9.13 8.22 43.85
N ASN A 534 9.60 8.73 42.71
CA ASN A 534 10.33 10.00 42.68
C ASN A 534 9.45 11.23 42.99
N PHE A 535 8.12 11.10 43.17
CA PHE A 535 7.21 12.19 43.52
C PHE A 535 6.96 12.22 45.03
N TYR A 536 7.88 12.83 45.77
CA TYR A 536 7.86 12.96 47.23
C TYR A 536 8.00 14.42 47.71
N ALA A 537 7.77 14.64 49.00
CA ALA A 537 8.14 15.87 49.71
C ALA A 537 8.72 15.55 51.09
N LYS A 538 9.57 16.45 51.61
CA LYS A 538 10.13 16.39 52.97
C LYS A 538 9.37 17.36 53.88
N SER A 539 8.88 16.89 55.01
CA SER A 539 8.23 17.73 56.02
C SER A 539 9.21 18.76 56.60
N ASP A 540 8.90 20.06 56.45
CA ASP A 540 9.71 21.18 56.94
C ASP A 540 9.42 21.56 58.40
N GLY A 541 8.34 21.02 58.97
CA GLY A 541 7.94 21.24 60.37
C GLY A 541 7.05 22.46 60.60
N ASP A 542 6.74 23.22 59.54
CA ASP A 542 5.82 24.34 59.60
C ASP A 542 4.37 23.80 59.58
N GLY A 543 3.64 24.02 60.67
CA GLY A 543 2.38 23.33 61.02
C GLY A 543 1.14 23.64 60.16
N GLY A 544 1.25 23.49 58.83
CA GLY A 544 0.22 23.76 57.81
C GLY A 544 -0.87 22.69 57.68
N GLY A 545 -1.56 22.35 58.77
CA GLY A 545 -2.96 21.89 58.70
C GLY A 545 -3.28 20.49 58.12
N ASN A 546 -2.34 19.57 57.96
CA ASN A 546 -2.61 18.13 57.84
C ASN A 546 -1.87 17.37 58.97
N PRO A 547 -2.14 16.07 59.24
CA PRO A 547 -1.30 15.29 60.15
C PRO A 547 0.00 14.91 59.43
N LEU A 548 0.83 15.93 59.17
CA LEU A 548 2.18 15.73 58.66
C LEU A 548 2.98 14.89 59.67
N PRO A 549 3.83 13.97 59.21
CA PRO A 549 4.77 13.30 60.10
C PRO A 549 5.72 14.33 60.74
N THR A 550 6.40 13.90 61.80
CA THR A 550 7.44 14.69 62.49
C THR A 550 8.39 15.34 61.49
N ALA A 551 8.84 16.57 61.77
CA ALA A 551 9.75 17.30 60.87
C ALA A 551 10.97 16.45 60.44
N GLY A 552 11.28 16.46 59.15
CA GLY A 552 12.37 15.68 58.55
C GLY A 552 11.96 14.37 57.88
N PHE A 553 10.73 13.89 58.04
CA PHE A 553 10.22 12.70 57.35
C PHE A 553 9.80 12.99 55.90
N TYR A 554 10.05 12.03 55.01
CA TYR A 554 9.61 11.99 53.62
C TYR A 554 8.23 11.33 53.46
N TYR A 555 7.46 11.76 52.46
CA TYR A 555 6.16 11.16 52.11
C TYR A 555 5.86 11.30 50.60
N SER A 556 5.07 10.36 50.06
CA SER A 556 4.66 10.35 48.66
C SER A 556 3.65 11.48 48.36
N MET A 557 3.91 12.25 47.31
CA MET A 557 2.97 13.26 46.80
C MET A 557 1.87 12.63 45.93
N HIS A 558 2.05 11.40 45.41
CA HIS A 558 0.92 10.64 44.85
C HIS A 558 -0.14 10.39 45.93
N ASP A 559 0.30 10.10 47.16
CA ASP A 559 -0.59 9.93 48.30
C ASP A 559 -1.37 11.23 48.56
N VAL A 560 -0.69 12.36 48.76
CA VAL A 560 -1.35 13.66 49.03
C VAL A 560 -2.40 14.03 47.96
N HIS A 561 -2.04 13.99 46.67
CA HIS A 561 -2.94 14.46 45.61
C HIS A 561 -4.16 13.55 45.42
N THR A 562 -4.01 12.23 45.56
CA THR A 562 -5.13 11.29 45.37
C THR A 562 -5.94 11.03 46.66
N TRP A 563 -5.44 11.44 47.84
CA TRP A 563 -6.18 11.36 49.10
C TRP A 563 -7.30 12.39 49.16
N GLY A 564 -7.04 13.61 48.68
CA GLY A 564 -8.04 14.70 48.60
C GLY A 564 -8.35 15.40 49.93
N ALA A 565 -7.52 15.26 50.97
CA ALA A 565 -7.78 15.89 52.27
C ALA A 565 -7.52 17.42 52.29
N ASN A 566 -6.47 17.89 51.59
CA ASN A 566 -5.85 19.20 51.86
C ASN A 566 -5.70 20.14 50.66
N GLY A 567 -6.62 20.06 49.69
CA GLY A 567 -6.89 21.23 48.86
C GLY A 567 -7.53 22.35 49.72
N PRO A 568 -7.31 23.65 49.43
CA PRO A 568 -7.88 24.76 50.20
C PRO A 568 -9.42 24.82 50.21
N LEU A 569 -10.07 23.97 49.41
CA LEU A 569 -11.51 23.91 49.20
C LEU A 569 -12.19 22.76 49.99
N GLY A 570 -11.43 21.93 50.71
CA GLY A 570 -11.96 20.86 51.56
C GLY A 570 -12.21 19.52 50.86
N PRO A 571 -12.58 18.47 51.63
CA PRO A 571 -12.48 17.06 51.23
C PRO A 571 -13.54 16.56 50.22
N GLU A 572 -14.34 17.45 49.63
CA GLU A 572 -15.48 17.08 48.77
C GLU A 572 -15.50 17.75 47.39
N THR A 573 -14.59 18.69 47.11
CA THR A 573 -14.57 19.40 45.82
C THR A 573 -13.87 18.60 44.71
N PRO A 574 -14.45 18.51 43.50
CA PRO A 574 -13.72 18.17 42.28
C PRO A 574 -12.59 19.16 41.99
N GLN A 575 -11.53 18.69 41.33
CA GLN A 575 -10.40 19.52 40.84
C GLN A 575 -9.90 19.12 39.44
N TYR A 576 -10.30 17.96 38.94
CA TYR A 576 -9.96 17.45 37.62
C TYR A 576 -11.20 17.60 36.73
N ASP A 577 -11.07 18.37 35.66
CA ASP A 577 -11.95 18.44 34.49
C ASP A 577 -11.64 17.21 33.63
N SER A 578 -12.41 16.14 33.84
CA SER A 578 -12.04 14.81 33.36
C SER A 578 -12.63 14.42 32.01
N ASP A 579 -13.70 15.09 31.56
CA ASP A 579 -14.30 15.00 30.22
C ASP A 579 -13.82 16.14 29.29
N PHE A 580 -13.22 17.18 29.85
CA PHE A 580 -12.70 18.38 29.20
C PHE A 580 -13.78 19.39 28.78
N ASP A 581 -14.96 19.39 29.41
CA ASP A 581 -16.04 20.36 29.16
C ASP A 581 -15.73 21.77 29.71
N GLY A 582 -14.73 21.89 30.59
CA GLY A 582 -14.36 23.14 31.28
C GLY A 582 -14.90 23.25 32.70
N THR A 583 -15.43 22.17 33.26
CA THR A 583 -15.97 22.05 34.62
C THR A 583 -15.23 20.93 35.36
N ALA A 584 -14.81 21.18 36.60
CA ALA A 584 -14.26 20.11 37.42
C ALA A 584 -15.37 19.15 37.88
N ASP A 585 -15.31 17.89 37.44
CA ASP A 585 -16.27 16.82 37.73
C ASP A 585 -15.68 15.73 38.64
N SER A 586 -14.35 15.55 38.62
CA SER A 586 -13.64 14.48 39.32
C SER A 586 -12.57 14.98 40.32
N ARG A 587 -12.19 14.14 41.28
CA ARG A 587 -10.96 14.32 42.07
C ARG A 587 -9.73 13.83 41.29
N ILE A 588 -8.54 14.24 41.70
CA ILE A 588 -7.28 13.84 41.04
C ILE A 588 -7.09 12.31 40.98
N ARG A 589 -6.61 11.85 39.82
CA ARG A 589 -6.40 10.45 39.40
C ARG A 589 -5.11 10.34 38.60
N CYS A 590 -4.57 9.13 38.42
CA CYS A 590 -3.32 8.96 37.64
C CYS A 590 -3.41 9.58 36.23
N PRO A 591 -4.50 9.40 35.45
CA PRO A 591 -4.62 10.06 34.14
C PRO A 591 -4.63 11.58 34.18
N ALA A 592 -5.00 12.23 35.31
CA ALA A 592 -4.99 13.69 35.39
C ALA A 592 -3.58 14.29 35.23
N CYS A 593 -2.55 13.53 35.64
CA CYS A 593 -1.14 13.93 35.53
C CYS A 593 -0.35 13.10 34.51
N HIS A 594 -0.78 11.87 34.20
CA HIS A 594 -0.06 10.96 33.30
C HIS A 594 -0.83 10.67 32.01
N ASN A 595 -0.09 10.48 30.92
CA ASN A 595 -0.58 9.97 29.65
C ASN A 595 0.06 8.61 29.34
N VAL A 596 -0.66 7.52 29.61
CA VAL A 596 -0.18 6.15 29.37
C VAL A 596 0.15 5.86 27.89
N HIS A 597 -0.34 6.70 26.98
CA HIS A 597 -0.02 6.66 25.56
C HIS A 597 1.28 7.40 25.19
N GLY A 598 2.08 7.82 26.17
CA GLY A 598 3.32 8.54 25.92
C GLY A 598 3.13 10.04 25.76
N SER A 599 4.22 10.77 25.92
CA SER A 599 4.27 12.23 25.93
C SER A 599 5.64 12.70 25.48
N PRO A 600 5.78 13.95 24.98
CA PRO A 600 7.09 14.58 24.81
C PRO A 600 7.86 14.73 26.14
N SER A 601 7.16 14.72 27.28
CA SER A 601 7.76 14.85 28.62
C SER A 601 8.10 13.51 29.28
N PRO A 602 9.06 13.47 30.23
CA PRO A 602 9.47 12.27 30.97
C PRO A 602 8.36 11.58 31.74
N ALA A 603 8.58 10.32 32.09
CA ALA A 603 7.72 9.54 33.00
C ALA A 603 6.22 9.59 32.64
N MET A 604 5.92 9.67 31.34
CA MET A 604 4.57 9.76 30.78
C MET A 604 3.76 10.94 31.36
N MET A 605 4.40 12.07 31.68
CA MET A 605 3.71 13.26 32.21
C MET A 605 2.86 13.92 31.11
N ARG A 606 1.57 14.14 31.39
CA ARG A 606 0.57 14.66 30.44
C ARG A 606 0.92 16.08 29.95
N HIS A 607 1.49 16.20 28.76
CA HIS A 607 1.88 17.48 28.18
C HIS A 607 0.81 18.12 27.26
N GLY A 608 -0.30 17.43 27.00
CA GLY A 608 -1.53 18.02 26.44
C GLY A 608 -1.77 17.79 24.94
N GLU A 609 -0.80 17.25 24.22
CA GLU A 609 -0.82 17.00 22.76
C GLU A 609 -2.03 16.16 22.38
N LEU A 610 -2.13 14.97 22.96
CA LEU A 610 -3.16 13.97 22.62
C LEU A 610 -4.57 14.35 23.11
N ILE A 611 -4.73 15.52 23.76
CA ILE A 611 -6.03 16.06 24.18
C ILE A 611 -6.35 17.46 23.62
N GLY A 612 -5.47 18.05 22.81
CA GLY A 612 -5.68 19.39 22.24
C GLY A 612 -5.56 20.53 23.28
N LYS A 613 -4.89 20.30 24.41
CA LYS A 613 -4.56 21.34 25.41
C LYS A 613 -3.05 21.66 25.43
N ALA A 614 -2.34 21.36 24.35
CA ALA A 614 -0.92 21.64 24.17
C ALA A 614 -0.61 23.12 23.86
N PRO A 615 0.61 23.60 24.18
CA PRO A 615 1.54 22.98 25.11
C PRO A 615 1.03 23.15 26.55
N ALA A 616 1.14 22.11 27.37
CA ALA A 616 1.03 22.24 28.81
C ALA A 616 2.33 22.80 29.41
N ILE A 617 2.48 22.70 30.73
CA ILE A 617 3.76 23.00 31.39
C ILE A 617 4.74 21.89 31.01
N ASP A 618 5.76 22.26 30.22
CA ASP A 618 6.92 21.42 29.91
C ASP A 618 7.69 21.10 31.20
N PHE A 619 7.45 19.90 31.72
CA PHE A 619 7.88 19.50 33.06
C PHE A 619 9.26 18.83 32.98
N GLN A 620 10.28 19.57 33.43
CA GLN A 620 11.69 19.17 33.33
C GLN A 620 12.38 19.07 34.75
N TYR A 621 13.64 18.59 34.85
CA TYR A 621 14.42 18.37 36.12
C TYR A 621 15.80 19.14 36.22
N THR A 622 16.02 20.07 37.19
CA THR A 622 17.27 20.80 37.59
C THR A 622 17.69 20.50 39.05
N PRO A 623 18.95 20.81 39.44
CA PRO A 623 19.42 20.86 40.83
C PRO A 623 18.82 21.98 41.72
N GLU A 624 18.90 21.78 43.04
CA GLU A 624 18.49 22.77 44.05
C GLU A 624 19.49 23.94 44.19
N GLY A 625 18.98 25.18 44.28
CA GLY A 625 19.79 26.36 44.67
C GLY A 625 19.64 27.59 43.78
N THR A 626 19.14 27.44 42.54
CA THR A 626 18.94 28.55 41.59
C THR A 626 17.50 28.52 41.07
N TYR A 627 16.71 29.57 41.33
CA TYR A 627 15.31 29.63 40.91
C TYR A 627 15.18 30.24 39.50
N PRO A 628 14.77 29.49 38.45
CA PRO A 628 14.69 29.99 37.09
C PRO A 628 13.37 30.71 36.78
N THR A 629 13.35 31.48 35.70
CA THR A 629 12.11 31.93 35.03
C THR A 629 11.62 30.87 34.03
N LEU A 630 10.38 31.01 33.57
CA LEU A 630 9.60 30.08 32.72
C LEU A 630 10.37 29.37 31.58
N ALA A 631 11.38 30.01 30.97
CA ALA A 631 12.14 29.44 29.85
C ALA A 631 13.19 28.38 30.25
N ASN A 632 13.50 28.25 31.55
CA ASN A 632 14.62 27.46 32.05
C ASN A 632 14.19 26.47 33.17
N SER A 633 12.90 26.15 33.29
CA SER A 633 12.36 25.46 34.48
C SER A 633 12.37 23.94 34.38
N THR A 634 13.59 23.45 34.38
CA THR A 634 14.00 22.21 35.01
C THR A 634 13.90 22.36 36.57
N GLY A 635 13.43 21.34 37.33
CA GLY A 635 13.59 20.93 38.79
C GLY A 635 13.88 21.82 40.05
N GLY A 636 14.47 21.20 41.11
CA GLY A 636 14.66 21.68 42.52
C GLY A 636 13.94 20.92 43.70
N LYS A 637 13.19 21.63 44.60
CA LYS A 637 12.29 21.12 45.69
C LYS A 637 10.90 21.80 45.72
N THR A 638 9.78 21.07 45.93
CA THR A 638 8.45 21.72 46.10
C THR A 638 8.43 22.60 47.33
N ARG A 639 8.19 23.90 47.12
CA ARG A 639 7.92 24.86 48.21
C ARG A 639 6.48 25.33 48.11
N PHE A 640 5.66 24.94 49.09
CA PHE A 640 4.25 25.30 49.15
C PHE A 640 4.08 26.78 49.51
N ILE A 641 4.10 27.66 48.51
CA ILE A 641 3.86 29.10 48.69
C ILE A 641 2.35 29.36 48.56
N ALA A 642 1.64 29.17 49.67
CA ALA A 642 0.25 29.55 49.96
C ALA A 642 -0.84 29.17 48.91
N PRO A 643 -1.90 28.44 49.30
CA PRO A 643 -2.89 27.98 48.35
C PRO A 643 -3.75 29.13 47.79
N GLY A 644 -3.96 29.11 46.48
CA GLY A 644 -5.02 29.84 45.78
C GLY A 644 -5.76 28.90 44.83
N PRO A 645 -7.00 29.21 44.44
CA PRO A 645 -7.75 28.34 43.53
C PRO A 645 -7.05 28.27 42.16
N GLY A 646 -6.78 27.05 41.71
CA GLY A 646 -6.55 26.77 40.30
C GLY A 646 -7.83 26.98 39.47
N ASP A 647 -7.69 26.84 38.15
CA ASP A 647 -8.78 27.04 37.19
C ASP A 647 -8.62 26.01 36.07
N VAL A 648 -9.67 25.23 35.79
CA VAL A 648 -9.67 24.16 34.79
C VAL A 648 -9.57 24.66 33.33
N SER A 649 -9.76 25.97 33.11
CA SER A 649 -9.44 26.63 31.84
C SER A 649 -7.93 26.82 31.59
N LYS A 650 -7.05 26.48 32.55
CA LYS A 650 -5.59 26.61 32.42
C LYS A 650 -4.94 25.33 31.90
N ASN A 651 -4.04 25.47 30.93
CA ASN A 651 -3.42 24.34 30.21
C ASN A 651 -2.33 23.57 31.00
N GLY A 652 -2.00 23.93 32.25
CA GLY A 652 -0.88 23.31 32.98
C GLY A 652 -1.28 22.22 33.97
N ILE A 653 -0.57 21.08 33.99
CA ILE A 653 -0.74 19.95 34.96
C ILE A 653 -1.00 20.46 36.38
N CYS A 654 -0.15 21.37 36.88
CA CYS A 654 -0.29 21.91 38.23
C CYS A 654 -1.28 23.08 38.30
N ASN A 655 -1.32 23.95 37.30
CA ASN A 655 -2.07 25.22 37.36
C ASN A 655 -3.59 25.01 37.18
N MET A 656 -4.02 23.85 36.69
CA MET A 656 -5.41 23.39 36.77
C MET A 656 -5.92 23.35 38.23
N CYS A 657 -5.07 22.95 39.18
CA CYS A 657 -5.42 22.78 40.59
C CYS A 657 -4.86 23.87 41.52
N HIS A 658 -3.79 24.55 41.12
CA HIS A 658 -3.03 25.50 41.94
C HIS A 658 -2.89 26.88 41.27
N ASN A 659 -2.50 27.88 42.06
CA ASN A 659 -2.15 29.20 41.52
C ASN A 659 -0.79 29.18 40.77
N ASP A 660 -0.54 30.23 39.98
CA ASP A 660 0.64 30.32 39.09
C ASP A 660 1.96 30.63 39.83
N GLN A 661 2.04 30.45 41.16
CA GLN A 661 3.23 30.72 41.98
C GLN A 661 3.96 29.47 42.48
N MET A 662 3.55 28.27 42.05
CA MET A 662 4.25 27.03 42.44
C MET A 662 5.55 26.85 41.67
N THR A 663 6.64 26.53 42.38
CA THR A 663 7.92 26.14 41.79
C THR A 663 8.10 24.64 41.90
N TYR A 664 8.29 23.95 40.76
CA TYR A 664 8.61 22.52 40.67
C TYR A 664 9.89 22.28 39.82
N ALA A 665 10.83 21.41 40.19
CA ALA A 665 10.89 20.83 41.53
C ALA A 665 11.70 19.52 41.90
N ARG A 666 12.60 18.90 41.09
CA ARG A 666 13.44 17.70 41.45
C ARG A 666 14.86 17.62 40.84
N THR A 667 15.82 17.02 41.56
CA THR A 667 17.10 16.50 41.00
C THR A 667 16.85 15.28 40.09
N PRO A 668 17.46 15.20 38.89
CA PRO A 668 17.52 13.94 38.14
C PRO A 668 18.31 12.91 38.96
N ILE A 669 17.77 11.69 39.10
CA ILE A 669 18.62 10.54 39.40
C ILE A 669 18.71 9.79 38.08
N ASP A 670 19.81 10.02 37.37
CA ASP A 670 20.27 8.98 36.47
C ASP A 670 20.91 7.91 37.35
N THR A 671 20.39 6.68 37.23
CA THR A 671 20.93 5.51 37.93
C THR A 671 21.68 4.58 36.99
N ILE A 672 21.74 4.93 35.71
CA ILE A 672 22.29 4.09 34.67
C ILE A 672 23.72 4.55 34.47
N ALA A 673 24.65 3.63 34.69
CA ALA A 673 25.99 3.79 34.17
C ALA A 673 25.95 3.51 32.68
N PRO A 674 26.78 4.20 31.87
CA PRO A 674 26.97 3.79 30.49
C PRO A 674 27.50 2.35 30.47
N GLU A 675 27.19 1.59 29.42
CA GLU A 675 27.69 0.23 29.19
C GLU A 675 28.25 0.11 27.77
N ILE A 676 29.32 -0.70 27.59
CA ILE A 676 29.74 -1.11 26.25
C ILE A 676 28.63 -2.00 25.69
N SER A 677 27.96 -1.55 24.63
CA SER A 677 26.82 -2.25 24.04
C SER A 677 27.27 -3.38 23.11
N TRP A 678 28.35 -3.17 22.35
CA TRP A 678 29.02 -4.18 21.53
C TRP A 678 30.44 -3.75 21.17
N VAL A 679 31.25 -4.72 20.74
CA VAL A 679 32.64 -4.53 20.31
C VAL A 679 32.88 -5.43 19.11
N ASP A 680 33.21 -4.84 17.97
CA ASP A 680 33.44 -5.59 16.74
C ASP A 680 34.88 -5.47 16.25
N GLY A 681 35.38 -6.55 15.67
CA GLY A 681 36.69 -6.63 15.03
C GLY A 681 36.67 -7.51 13.79
N GLN A 682 37.68 -7.34 12.94
CA GLN A 682 37.84 -8.11 11.70
C GLN A 682 39.13 -8.92 11.71
N VAL A 683 39.03 -10.19 11.30
CA VAL A 683 40.17 -11.04 10.93
C VAL A 683 41.05 -10.31 9.90
N ASP A 684 42.38 -10.36 10.11
CA ASP A 684 43.43 -9.64 9.39
C ASP A 684 43.41 -8.10 9.54
N SER A 685 42.64 -7.54 10.50
CA SER A 685 42.63 -6.10 10.84
C SER A 685 43.14 -5.83 12.26
N ASP A 686 43.82 -4.70 12.47
CA ASP A 686 44.28 -4.19 13.77
C ASP A 686 43.33 -3.14 14.38
N ILE A 687 42.06 -3.14 13.95
CA ILE A 687 41.04 -2.16 14.37
C ILE A 687 39.90 -2.86 15.12
N LEU A 688 39.42 -2.22 16.19
CA LEU A 688 38.14 -2.54 16.84
C LEU A 688 37.21 -1.33 16.81
N THR A 689 35.93 -1.56 16.53
CA THR A 689 34.86 -0.56 16.69
C THR A 689 34.10 -0.88 17.97
N VAL A 690 33.89 0.14 18.81
CA VAL A 690 33.23 0.03 20.12
C VAL A 690 32.03 0.96 20.14
N SER A 691 30.87 0.45 20.58
CA SER A 691 29.67 1.25 20.80
C SER A 691 29.23 1.21 22.27
N PHE A 692 28.73 2.34 22.75
CA PHE A 692 28.25 2.54 24.11
C PHE A 692 26.73 2.75 24.12
N SER A 693 26.10 2.54 25.27
CA SER A 693 24.66 2.78 25.47
C SER A 693 24.24 4.25 25.30
N GLU A 694 25.21 5.17 25.37
CA GLU A 694 25.05 6.63 25.31
C GLU A 694 26.42 7.31 25.07
N GLY A 695 26.45 8.64 25.03
CA GLY A 695 27.67 9.42 24.85
C GLY A 695 28.59 9.40 26.08
N VAL A 696 29.88 9.10 25.88
CA VAL A 696 30.83 8.83 26.98
C VAL A 696 32.04 9.79 27.05
N TYR A 697 32.70 9.79 28.20
CA TYR A 697 33.78 10.72 28.58
C TYR A 697 34.84 10.00 29.44
N SER A 698 36.11 10.41 29.37
CA SER A 698 37.17 9.82 30.23
C SER A 698 37.22 10.40 31.66
N ASP A 699 36.64 11.59 31.90
CA ASP A 699 36.59 12.25 33.21
C ASP A 699 35.16 12.67 33.62
N MET A 700 34.92 12.73 34.94
CA MET A 700 33.64 13.21 35.49
C MET A 700 33.32 14.65 35.06
N GLY A 701 32.08 14.88 34.63
CA GLY A 701 31.56 16.20 34.30
C GLY A 701 31.55 16.52 32.81
N ALA A 702 31.32 15.51 31.96
CA ALA A 702 31.20 15.62 30.51
C ALA A 702 32.45 16.21 29.82
N VAL A 703 33.64 15.71 30.18
CA VAL A 703 34.92 16.17 29.62
C VAL A 703 35.91 15.01 29.38
N GLY A 704 36.74 15.17 28.35
CA GLY A 704 37.84 14.25 28.04
C GLY A 704 37.46 13.20 27.00
N ASP A 705 38.27 13.12 25.94
CA ASP A 705 38.20 12.06 24.94
C ASP A 705 38.75 10.75 25.53
N LEU A 706 38.28 9.60 25.04
CA LEU A 706 38.77 8.29 25.50
C LEU A 706 40.19 8.00 25.00
N THR A 707 40.95 7.27 25.81
CA THR A 707 42.35 6.91 25.60
C THR A 707 42.57 5.41 25.79
N SER A 708 43.71 4.88 25.36
CA SER A 708 44.03 3.45 25.55
C SER A 708 44.16 3.03 27.02
N SER A 709 44.32 3.98 27.96
CA SER A 709 44.28 3.70 29.40
C SER A 709 42.87 3.54 29.98
N ASP A 710 41.82 3.84 29.21
CA ASP A 710 40.43 3.77 29.68
C ASP A 710 39.78 2.40 29.41
N PHE A 711 40.49 1.52 28.71
CA PHE A 711 40.07 0.16 28.35
C PHE A 711 41.04 -0.91 28.88
N THR A 712 40.51 -2.11 29.16
CA THR A 712 41.29 -3.35 29.25
C THR A 712 40.86 -4.30 28.14
N LEU A 713 41.78 -4.58 27.22
CA LEU A 713 41.71 -5.72 26.32
C LEU A 713 42.23 -6.96 27.07
N THR A 714 41.44 -8.02 27.09
CA THR A 714 41.86 -9.34 27.56
C THR A 714 42.04 -10.25 26.36
N ASP A 715 43.30 -10.33 25.92
CA ASP A 715 43.79 -11.26 24.91
C ASP A 715 44.15 -12.61 25.54
N SER A 716 43.70 -13.69 24.91
CA SER A 716 43.73 -15.04 25.47
C SER A 716 45.00 -15.84 25.17
N ASP A 717 45.82 -15.46 24.18
CA ASP A 717 46.93 -16.29 23.70
C ASP A 717 48.19 -15.53 23.25
N ASN A 718 48.08 -14.43 22.49
CA ASN A 718 49.21 -13.75 21.85
C ASN A 718 49.57 -12.36 22.41
N GLY A 719 48.73 -11.82 23.30
CA GLY A 719 49.05 -10.74 24.23
C GLY A 719 49.04 -9.33 23.63
N ARG A 720 48.16 -9.12 22.64
CA ARG A 720 47.91 -7.87 21.91
C ARG A 720 47.52 -6.72 22.84
N ALA A 721 47.83 -5.50 22.42
CA ALA A 721 47.62 -4.28 23.20
C ALA A 721 47.00 -3.15 22.38
N ILE A 722 46.17 -2.33 23.04
CA ILE A 722 45.59 -1.11 22.44
C ILE A 722 46.68 -0.02 22.38
N ILE A 723 47.03 0.43 21.19
CA ILE A 723 48.04 1.48 20.93
C ILE A 723 47.43 2.84 20.58
N GLY A 724 46.15 2.88 20.21
CA GLY A 724 45.46 4.13 19.88
C GLY A 724 43.95 4.04 20.12
N VAL A 725 43.34 5.20 20.33
CA VAL A 725 41.88 5.40 20.41
C VAL A 725 41.54 6.66 19.61
N THR A 726 40.47 6.60 18.83
CA THR A 726 39.83 7.75 18.18
C THR A 726 38.40 7.85 18.71
N HIS A 727 38.10 8.96 19.39
CA HIS A 727 36.84 9.23 20.08
C HIS A 727 36.77 10.75 20.32
N THR A 728 35.57 11.34 20.28
CA THR A 728 35.33 12.72 20.75
C THR A 728 34.47 12.68 22.01
N ALA A 729 34.82 13.46 23.03
CA ALA A 729 34.06 13.59 24.27
C ALA A 729 32.55 13.80 24.01
N GLY A 730 31.71 12.82 24.39
CA GLY A 730 30.27 12.80 24.16
C GLY A 730 29.79 11.93 23.00
N ASP A 731 30.69 11.37 22.18
CA ASP A 731 30.35 10.36 21.18
C ASP A 731 29.97 9.03 21.86
N ALA A 732 29.02 8.31 21.27
CA ALA A 732 28.59 6.96 21.69
C ALA A 732 29.37 5.83 20.98
N THR A 733 30.43 6.17 20.24
CA THR A 733 31.26 5.24 19.46
C THR A 733 32.74 5.60 19.57
N ALA A 734 33.62 4.59 19.61
CA ALA A 734 35.07 4.78 19.62
C ALA A 734 35.75 3.75 18.71
N ILE A 735 36.85 4.15 18.06
CA ILE A 735 37.69 3.28 17.24
C ILE A 735 39.01 3.04 17.98
N LEU A 736 39.31 1.77 18.29
CA LEU A 736 40.54 1.32 18.93
C LEU A 736 41.50 0.76 17.88
N ILE A 737 42.79 1.02 18.06
CA ILE A 737 43.88 0.50 17.20
C ILE A 737 44.77 -0.40 18.06
N LEU A 738 45.08 -1.60 17.56
CA LEU A 738 45.84 -2.66 18.21
C LEU A 738 47.29 -2.72 17.67
N ASP A 739 48.22 -3.37 18.38
CA ASP A 739 49.61 -3.51 17.92
C ASP A 739 49.86 -4.66 16.93
N SER A 740 48.90 -5.56 16.78
CA SER A 740 48.86 -6.59 15.73
C SER A 740 47.42 -6.88 15.28
N PRO A 741 47.22 -7.39 14.05
CA PRO A 741 45.90 -7.79 13.58
C PRO A 741 45.26 -8.91 14.41
N LEU A 742 43.93 -8.99 14.34
CA LEU A 742 43.10 -10.09 14.84
C LEU A 742 43.11 -11.27 13.87
N ASP A 743 42.81 -12.47 14.35
CA ASP A 743 42.61 -13.67 13.57
C ASP A 743 41.37 -14.49 13.98
N SER A 744 41.05 -15.48 13.15
CA SER A 744 39.82 -16.29 13.23
C SER A 744 39.85 -17.43 14.24
N THR A 745 41.00 -17.73 14.84
CA THR A 745 41.23 -18.94 15.64
C THR A 745 41.12 -18.70 17.14
N ASP A 746 41.55 -17.53 17.61
CA ASP A 746 41.74 -17.24 19.04
C ASP A 746 41.08 -15.92 19.48
N ASP A 747 40.82 -14.97 18.57
CA ASP A 747 40.33 -13.64 18.95
C ASP A 747 38.81 -13.49 18.80
N ILE A 748 38.27 -13.68 17.58
CA ILE A 748 36.86 -13.41 17.29
C ILE A 748 35.94 -14.41 18.02
N GLY A 749 35.04 -13.88 18.85
CA GLY A 749 34.13 -14.65 19.69
C GLY A 749 34.76 -15.21 20.97
N ILE A 750 36.00 -14.80 21.31
CA ILE A 750 36.78 -15.33 22.43
C ILE A 750 37.36 -14.18 23.27
N ASP A 751 38.10 -13.28 22.64
CA ASP A 751 38.73 -12.13 23.31
C ASP A 751 37.68 -11.11 23.76
N THR A 752 38.03 -10.32 24.78
CA THR A 752 37.08 -9.39 25.42
C THR A 752 37.67 -8.01 25.67
N LEU A 753 36.81 -6.99 25.58
CA LEU A 753 37.11 -5.61 25.94
C LEU A 753 36.24 -5.17 27.12
N SER A 754 36.77 -4.33 27.99
CA SER A 754 36.08 -3.76 29.16
C SER A 754 36.61 -2.37 29.49
N GLY A 755 35.91 -1.60 30.32
CA GLY A 755 36.47 -0.41 30.95
C GLY A 755 37.65 -0.76 31.85
N ALA A 756 38.74 0.02 31.82
CA ALA A 756 39.96 -0.28 32.57
C ALA A 756 39.76 -0.30 34.09
N THR A 757 38.89 0.60 34.58
CA THR A 757 38.42 0.64 35.97
C THR A 757 36.98 1.13 35.99
N SER A 758 36.26 0.90 37.10
CA SER A 758 34.94 1.48 37.36
C SER A 758 34.97 2.99 37.66
N THR A 759 35.92 3.71 37.05
CA THR A 759 36.24 5.13 37.16
C THR A 759 37.02 5.63 35.93
N SER A 760 37.03 4.88 34.83
CA SER A 760 37.77 5.20 33.60
C SER A 760 36.91 5.79 32.48
N ILE A 761 35.61 5.51 32.50
CA ILE A 761 34.65 5.99 31.50
C ILE A 761 33.39 6.42 32.26
N TYR A 762 32.80 7.55 31.87
CA TYR A 762 31.64 8.17 32.50
C TYR A 762 30.62 8.62 31.45
N ASP A 763 29.36 8.78 31.85
CA ASP A 763 28.36 9.53 31.10
C ASP A 763 28.48 11.06 31.31
N ALA A 764 27.56 11.82 30.72
CA ALA A 764 27.51 13.27 30.88
C ALA A 764 27.16 13.75 32.31
N LEU A 765 26.61 12.88 33.15
CA LEU A 765 26.15 13.17 34.52
C LEU A 765 27.14 12.69 35.60
N GLY A 766 28.17 11.93 35.22
CA GLY A 766 29.22 11.41 36.08
C GLY A 766 28.98 10.00 36.63
N ASN A 767 28.04 9.22 36.09
CA ASN A 767 27.93 7.80 36.45
C ASN A 767 29.11 7.04 35.81
N PRO A 768 29.88 6.25 36.58
CA PRO A 768 31.00 5.48 36.03
C PRO A 768 30.51 4.21 35.33
N MET A 769 31.01 3.97 34.12
CA MET A 769 30.91 2.68 33.43
C MET A 769 31.43 1.55 34.32
N ASP A 770 30.80 0.37 34.22
CA ASP A 770 31.31 -0.82 34.90
C ASP A 770 32.52 -1.45 34.17
N THR A 771 33.01 -2.56 34.69
CA THR A 771 34.12 -3.32 34.08
C THR A 771 33.66 -4.69 33.58
N THR A 772 32.42 -4.80 33.11
CA THR A 772 31.87 -6.04 32.53
C THR A 772 32.52 -6.29 31.16
N PRO A 773 33.18 -7.45 30.94
CA PRO A 773 33.79 -7.74 29.65
C PRO A 773 32.76 -8.07 28.57
N VAL A 774 32.90 -7.41 27.42
CA VAL A 774 32.14 -7.67 26.19
C VAL A 774 33.03 -8.45 25.23
N ILE A 775 32.50 -9.51 24.64
CA ILE A 775 33.21 -10.36 23.67
C ILE A 775 33.35 -9.61 22.35
N ILE A 776 34.53 -9.66 21.73
CA ILE A 776 34.77 -9.12 20.39
C ILE A 776 34.04 -9.99 19.37
N SER A 777 33.01 -9.46 18.74
CA SER A 777 32.28 -10.12 17.65
C SER A 777 32.87 -9.81 16.28
N SER A 778 32.52 -10.63 15.29
CA SER A 778 32.71 -10.27 13.88
C SER A 778 31.62 -9.29 13.46
N GLY A 779 31.94 -8.01 13.43
CA GLY A 779 31.05 -6.97 12.94
C GLY A 779 30.89 -6.99 11.42
N ASP A 780 30.01 -6.12 10.95
CA ASP A 780 29.97 -5.78 9.54
C ASP A 780 31.10 -4.81 9.17
N HIS A 781 31.72 -5.08 8.03
CA HIS A 781 32.85 -4.34 7.47
C HIS A 781 32.68 -4.15 5.95
N ALA A 782 31.51 -4.50 5.40
CA ALA A 782 31.17 -4.27 4.01
C ALA A 782 30.48 -2.91 3.90
N PRO A 783 31.12 -1.87 3.34
CA PRO A 783 30.44 -0.59 3.17
C PRO A 783 29.27 -0.73 2.18
N PRO A 784 28.23 0.13 2.29
CA PRO A 784 27.11 0.13 1.36
C PRO A 784 27.55 0.15 -0.11
N THR A 785 26.82 -0.57 -0.95
CA THR A 785 27.14 -0.75 -2.37
C THR A 785 26.12 -0.07 -3.28
N LEU A 786 26.57 0.44 -4.44
CA LEU A 786 25.71 1.19 -5.37
C LEU A 786 25.58 0.46 -6.72
N SER A 787 24.36 0.01 -7.04
CA SER A 787 24.01 -0.70 -8.27
C SER A 787 22.89 0.01 -9.05
N ASN A 788 22.43 -0.58 -10.16
CA ASN A 788 21.28 -0.12 -10.98
C ASN A 788 21.27 1.36 -11.40
N LYS A 789 22.46 1.98 -11.56
CA LYS A 789 22.64 3.38 -11.97
C LYS A 789 21.89 3.69 -13.28
N ASN A 790 21.00 4.66 -13.24
CA ASN A 790 20.32 5.26 -14.38
C ASN A 790 20.29 6.80 -14.19
N PRO A 791 20.83 7.60 -15.12
CA PRO A 791 21.61 7.21 -16.30
C PRO A 791 22.83 6.35 -15.98
N ALA A 792 23.04 5.30 -16.76
CA ALA A 792 24.16 4.39 -16.60
C ALA A 792 25.50 5.04 -16.98
N THR A 793 26.60 4.59 -16.39
CA THR A 793 27.95 5.12 -16.63
C THR A 793 28.30 5.16 -18.12
N GLY A 794 28.68 6.35 -18.61
CA GLY A 794 29.06 6.58 -20.00
C GLY A 794 27.89 6.71 -20.98
N THR A 795 26.65 6.73 -20.51
CA THR A 795 25.48 7.00 -21.37
C THR A 795 25.55 8.42 -21.92
N ILE A 796 25.16 8.56 -23.19
CA ILE A 796 25.06 9.83 -23.90
C ILE A 796 23.59 10.08 -24.29
N ASN A 797 23.25 11.33 -24.60
CA ASN A 797 21.91 11.76 -25.00
C ASN A 797 20.85 11.59 -23.89
N ILE A 798 21.22 11.98 -22.67
CA ILE A 798 20.29 12.12 -21.54
C ILE A 798 19.56 13.47 -21.63
N ALA A 799 18.30 13.54 -21.22
CA ALA A 799 17.54 14.80 -21.25
C ALA A 799 18.03 15.76 -20.16
N VAL A 800 17.70 17.05 -20.29
CA VAL A 800 18.18 18.08 -19.36
C VAL A 800 17.51 17.99 -17.98
N ASP A 801 16.29 17.44 -17.95
CA ASP A 801 15.37 17.26 -16.84
C ASP A 801 15.38 15.81 -16.28
N SER A 802 16.44 15.05 -16.53
CA SER A 802 16.45 13.61 -16.21
C SER A 802 16.68 13.31 -14.73
N ASP A 803 15.70 12.65 -14.12
CA ASP A 803 15.83 11.97 -12.83
C ASP A 803 17.02 11.00 -12.81
N LEU A 804 17.63 10.86 -11.63
CA LEU A 804 18.68 9.90 -11.34
C LEU A 804 18.09 8.78 -10.46
N THR A 805 18.20 7.54 -10.88
CA THR A 805 17.83 6.38 -10.06
C THR A 805 18.99 5.41 -9.86
N PHE A 806 19.09 4.83 -8.66
CA PHE A 806 20.08 3.81 -8.33
C PHE A 806 19.65 3.02 -7.09
N THR A 807 20.15 1.80 -6.96
CA THR A 807 19.92 0.98 -5.77
C THR A 807 21.14 1.07 -4.86
N LEU A 808 20.94 1.50 -3.62
CA LEU A 808 21.87 1.28 -2.51
C LEU A 808 21.53 -0.05 -1.86
N SER A 809 22.52 -0.90 -1.60
CA SER A 809 22.32 -2.14 -0.86
C SER A 809 23.46 -2.37 0.11
N ASP A 810 23.11 -2.72 1.34
CA ASP A 810 24.02 -3.23 2.34
C ASP A 810 23.66 -4.69 2.73
N SER A 811 24.66 -5.48 3.11
CA SER A 811 24.48 -6.92 3.36
C SER A 811 24.71 -7.37 4.81
N GLY A 812 25.02 -6.45 5.73
CA GLY A 812 25.27 -6.77 7.13
C GLY A 812 24.50 -5.86 8.10
N SER A 813 24.91 -4.60 8.20
CA SER A 813 24.54 -3.66 9.27
C SER A 813 23.44 -2.65 8.90
N GLU A 814 22.95 -2.69 7.66
CA GLU A 814 21.92 -1.79 7.14
C GLU A 814 22.41 -0.34 6.90
N ILE A 815 21.79 0.36 5.94
CA ILE A 815 22.22 1.69 5.49
C ILE A 815 21.78 2.78 6.48
N ASP A 816 22.72 3.56 7.02
CA ASP A 816 22.40 4.79 7.74
C ASP A 816 22.04 5.89 6.75
N TRP A 817 20.74 6.02 6.50
CA TRP A 817 20.23 7.03 5.58
C TRP A 817 20.54 8.48 6.01
N THR A 818 20.78 8.75 7.30
CA THR A 818 21.09 10.12 7.78
C THR A 818 22.47 10.62 7.35
N THR A 819 23.30 9.72 6.83
CA THR A 819 24.62 10.03 6.26
C THR A 819 24.59 10.21 4.74
N PHE A 820 23.43 10.03 4.10
CA PHE A 820 23.32 10.08 2.64
C PHE A 820 23.63 11.49 2.10
N SER A 821 24.56 11.56 1.14
CA SER A 821 24.79 12.76 0.35
C SER A 821 25.17 12.44 -1.10
N ILE A 822 24.49 13.11 -2.03
CA ILE A 822 24.77 13.04 -3.47
C ILE A 822 25.28 14.40 -3.97
N GLN A 823 26.52 14.41 -4.45
CA GLN A 823 27.11 15.55 -5.17
C GLN A 823 26.96 15.33 -6.67
N ILE A 824 26.43 16.31 -7.38
CA ILE A 824 26.24 16.31 -8.82
C ILE A 824 26.97 17.53 -9.40
N SER A 825 27.87 17.30 -10.35
CA SER A 825 28.71 18.35 -10.94
C SER A 825 28.86 18.19 -12.44
N GLY A 826 28.79 19.29 -13.19
CA GLY A 826 28.89 19.30 -14.64
C GLY A 826 30.08 20.10 -15.17
N ASP A 827 30.60 19.71 -16.34
CA ASP A 827 31.77 20.34 -16.95
C ASP A 827 31.51 21.73 -17.57
N LYS A 828 30.27 22.22 -17.54
CA LYS A 828 29.83 23.54 -18.06
C LYS A 828 29.27 24.48 -17.00
N GLY A 829 29.08 24.02 -15.77
CA GLY A 829 28.76 24.85 -14.61
C GLY A 829 27.64 24.34 -13.71
N TYR A 830 26.99 23.22 -14.04
CA TYR A 830 26.03 22.60 -13.12
C TYR A 830 26.75 22.15 -11.83
N SER A 831 26.16 22.43 -10.67
CA SER A 831 26.72 22.01 -9.38
C SER A 831 25.63 22.01 -8.31
N ALA A 832 25.27 20.83 -7.81
CA ALA A 832 24.35 20.64 -6.71
C ALA A 832 24.91 19.61 -5.70
N ILE A 833 24.46 19.73 -4.46
CA ILE A 833 24.66 18.72 -3.41
C ILE A 833 23.30 18.58 -2.73
N TYR A 834 22.80 17.34 -2.62
CA TYR A 834 21.58 17.03 -1.89
C TYR A 834 21.86 16.01 -0.79
N THR A 835 21.09 16.05 0.30
CA THR A 835 21.15 15.09 1.42
C THR A 835 19.81 14.38 1.61
N ASP A 836 19.67 13.61 2.69
CA ASP A 836 18.40 13.02 3.12
C ASP A 836 17.34 14.07 3.54
N GLU A 837 17.76 15.27 3.95
CA GLU A 837 16.89 16.38 4.31
C GLU A 837 16.11 16.95 3.10
N ASP A 838 16.66 16.82 1.87
CA ASP A 838 16.10 17.34 0.62
C ASP A 838 14.94 16.47 0.08
N THR A 839 13.97 16.14 0.92
CA THR A 839 12.88 15.17 0.66
C THR A 839 11.97 15.48 -0.55
N SER A 840 11.98 16.71 -1.09
CA SER A 840 11.29 17.04 -2.35
C SER A 840 12.10 16.71 -3.62
N ILE A 841 13.38 16.41 -3.45
CA ILE A 841 14.39 16.16 -4.50
C ILE A 841 14.84 14.71 -4.42
N VAL A 842 15.19 14.23 -3.22
CA VAL A 842 15.63 12.86 -2.94
C VAL A 842 14.49 12.08 -2.31
N SER A 843 14.16 10.93 -2.90
CA SER A 843 13.20 9.97 -2.37
C SER A 843 13.77 8.55 -2.43
N LYS A 844 13.23 7.66 -1.59
CA LYS A 844 13.65 6.25 -1.53
C LYS A 844 12.45 5.33 -1.33
N THR A 845 12.58 4.11 -1.82
CA THR A 845 11.68 2.98 -1.51
C THR A 845 12.49 1.76 -1.13
N GLY A 846 11.92 0.84 -0.36
CA GLY A 846 12.63 -0.33 0.18
C GLY A 846 12.77 -0.29 1.69
N SER A 847 13.82 -0.91 2.22
CA SER A 847 14.09 -1.03 3.66
C SER A 847 15.57 -0.76 3.96
N PRO A 848 16.00 -0.63 5.22
CA PRO A 848 17.39 -0.28 5.54
C PRO A 848 18.48 -1.16 4.91
N VAL A 849 18.22 -2.44 4.64
CA VAL A 849 19.18 -3.31 3.89
C VAL A 849 19.30 -2.95 2.41
N SER A 850 18.30 -2.33 1.79
CA SER A 850 18.35 -1.94 0.38
C SER A 850 17.31 -0.87 0.04
N TYR A 851 17.79 0.26 -0.47
CA TYR A 851 16.97 1.37 -0.95
C TYR A 851 17.10 1.54 -2.46
N ASP A 852 15.97 1.58 -3.16
CA ASP A 852 15.88 2.14 -4.50
C ASP A 852 15.66 3.65 -4.35
N VAL A 853 16.69 4.43 -4.71
CA VAL A 853 16.76 5.89 -4.56
C VAL A 853 16.41 6.57 -5.89
N THR A 854 15.61 7.63 -5.82
CA THR A 854 15.30 8.53 -6.94
C THR A 854 15.65 9.96 -6.55
N VAL A 855 16.41 10.65 -7.39
CA VAL A 855 16.80 12.06 -7.22
C VAL A 855 16.29 12.84 -8.43
N ASN A 856 15.39 13.77 -8.21
CA ASN A 856 14.83 14.70 -9.21
C ASN A 856 15.41 16.10 -8.96
N PRO A 857 16.47 16.53 -9.67
CA PRO A 857 17.18 17.77 -9.37
C PRO A 857 16.30 19.02 -9.57
N ASP A 858 16.49 20.04 -8.73
CA ASP A 858 15.70 21.28 -8.74
C ASP A 858 15.99 22.24 -9.91
N ALA A 859 16.95 21.89 -10.78
CA ALA A 859 17.34 22.65 -11.95
C ALA A 859 17.80 21.73 -13.09
N ASP A 860 17.47 22.12 -14.32
CA ASP A 860 17.90 21.43 -15.54
C ASP A 860 19.44 21.43 -15.71
N PHE A 861 19.97 20.31 -16.19
CA PHE A 861 21.37 20.19 -16.58
C PHE A 861 21.71 20.95 -17.87
N GLY A 862 22.95 21.41 -18.03
CA GLY A 862 23.40 22.13 -19.22
C GLY A 862 23.44 21.25 -20.48
N SER A 863 23.02 21.80 -21.62
CA SER A 863 23.03 21.08 -22.89
C SER A 863 24.45 20.66 -23.32
N GLY A 864 24.62 19.37 -23.61
CA GLY A 864 25.91 18.77 -23.93
C GLY A 864 26.91 18.73 -22.77
N GLU A 865 26.47 18.89 -21.52
CA GLU A 865 27.30 18.85 -20.32
C GLU A 865 27.60 17.39 -19.92
N VAL A 866 28.82 17.15 -19.42
CA VAL A 866 29.20 15.87 -18.82
C VAL A 866 28.93 15.97 -17.32
N ILE A 867 27.84 15.36 -16.87
CA ILE A 867 27.46 15.30 -15.46
C ILE A 867 28.22 14.15 -14.80
N THR A 868 28.84 14.45 -13.66
CA THR A 868 29.54 13.52 -12.77
C THR A 868 28.85 13.51 -11.42
N ILE A 869 28.44 12.32 -10.99
CA ILE A 869 27.78 12.06 -9.71
C ILE A 869 28.77 11.37 -8.76
N ILE A 870 28.76 11.80 -7.50
CA ILE A 870 29.45 11.17 -6.38
C ILE A 870 28.40 10.95 -5.29
N VAL A 871 28.19 9.69 -4.88
CA VAL A 871 27.31 9.34 -3.75
C VAL A 871 28.17 8.90 -2.58
N ASN A 872 27.84 9.40 -1.40
CA ASN A 872 28.39 9.02 -0.11
C ASN A 872 27.22 8.58 0.77
N VAL A 873 27.41 7.49 1.50
CA VAL A 873 26.48 6.98 2.53
C VAL A 873 27.26 5.96 3.35
N ASP A 874 26.99 5.91 4.64
CA ASP A 874 27.55 4.96 5.60
C ASP A 874 26.51 3.90 5.96
N ASP A 875 26.94 2.78 6.53
CA ASP A 875 26.05 1.84 7.21
C ASP A 875 25.87 2.23 8.69
N LEU A 876 25.00 1.53 9.43
CA LEU A 876 24.73 1.81 10.85
C LEU A 876 25.93 1.55 11.79
N VAL A 877 27.05 1.00 11.30
CA VAL A 877 28.30 0.84 12.07
C VAL A 877 29.44 1.75 11.58
N GLY A 878 29.17 2.60 10.59
CA GLY A 878 30.08 3.65 10.11
C GLY A 878 31.03 3.26 8.98
N ASN A 879 30.80 2.16 8.25
CA ASN A 879 31.58 1.85 7.04
C ASN A 879 31.12 2.74 5.88
N SER A 880 31.85 3.81 5.59
CA SER A 880 31.53 4.68 4.45
C SER A 880 31.68 3.98 3.09
N MET A 881 30.66 4.12 2.24
CA MET A 881 30.77 3.81 0.81
C MET A 881 31.99 4.51 0.20
N ILE A 882 32.92 3.73 -0.37
CA ILE A 882 34.00 4.28 -1.20
C ILE A 882 33.36 4.90 -2.45
N PRO A 883 33.32 6.24 -2.62
CA PRO A 883 32.37 6.86 -3.53
C PRO A 883 32.64 6.49 -5.00
N PRO A 884 31.73 5.76 -5.66
CA PRO A 884 31.89 5.42 -7.06
C PRO A 884 31.48 6.62 -7.90
N ALA A 885 32.43 7.46 -8.30
CA ALA A 885 32.15 8.51 -9.27
C ALA A 885 31.69 7.89 -10.61
N TRP A 886 30.47 8.21 -11.05
CA TRP A 886 30.02 7.88 -12.41
C TRP A 886 29.60 9.13 -13.15
N SER A 887 29.64 9.05 -14.48
CA SER A 887 29.27 10.18 -15.33
C SER A 887 28.47 9.75 -16.54
N PHE A 888 27.70 10.69 -17.08
CA PHE A 888 26.91 10.58 -18.30
C PHE A 888 26.95 11.93 -19.03
N THR A 889 26.49 11.97 -20.28
CA THR A 889 26.49 13.19 -21.10
C THR A 889 25.07 13.58 -21.48
N ILE A 890 24.69 14.78 -21.04
CA ILE A 890 23.44 15.45 -21.41
C ILE A 890 23.44 15.70 -22.92
N THR A 891 22.28 15.60 -23.54
CA THR A 891 22.13 15.74 -24.99
C THR A 891 22.64 17.11 -25.47
N PRO A 892 23.59 17.16 -26.43
CA PRO A 892 24.01 18.41 -27.09
C PRO A 892 22.95 18.86 -28.11
N GLY A 893 21.85 19.44 -27.61
CA GLY A 893 20.62 19.75 -28.35
C GLY A 893 19.83 18.48 -28.68
N GLY A 894 18.52 18.49 -28.42
CA GLY A 894 17.64 17.37 -28.77
C GLY A 894 17.84 16.92 -30.23
N ALA A 895 17.75 15.61 -30.49
CA ALA A 895 17.79 15.13 -31.87
C ALA A 895 16.64 15.81 -32.64
N PRO A 896 16.88 16.41 -33.84
CA PRO A 896 15.86 17.16 -34.55
C PRO A 896 14.57 16.34 -34.72
N ALA A 897 13.54 16.77 -34.02
CA ALA A 897 12.20 16.21 -34.07
C ALA A 897 11.43 16.87 -35.22
N THR A 898 10.43 16.17 -35.74
CA THR A 898 9.55 16.73 -36.77
C THR A 898 8.10 16.59 -36.34
N LEU A 899 7.33 17.66 -36.51
CA LEU A 899 5.91 17.72 -36.22
C LEU A 899 5.12 18.20 -37.45
N SER A 900 4.15 17.40 -37.88
CA SER A 900 3.15 17.81 -38.87
C SER A 900 2.11 18.73 -38.22
N LEU A 901 2.02 19.98 -38.70
CA LEU A 901 1.03 20.98 -38.28
C LEU A 901 -0.07 21.08 -39.33
N HIS A 902 -1.33 21.00 -38.90
CA HIS A 902 -2.51 20.86 -39.76
C HIS A 902 -3.40 22.13 -39.74
N PRO A 903 -4.32 22.30 -40.72
CA PRO A 903 -5.09 23.53 -40.87
C PRO A 903 -6.20 23.71 -39.83
N SER A 904 -6.20 24.85 -39.14
CA SER A 904 -7.27 25.27 -38.23
C SER A 904 -8.40 26.03 -38.95
N GLY A 905 -8.11 26.64 -40.11
CA GLY A 905 -9.09 27.45 -40.84
C GLY A 905 -8.52 28.31 -41.97
N VAL A 906 -9.27 29.33 -42.39
CA VAL A 906 -8.88 30.27 -43.46
C VAL A 906 -8.74 31.70 -42.96
N ALA A 907 -7.60 32.30 -43.29
CA ALA A 907 -7.26 33.69 -42.99
C ALA A 907 -7.94 34.68 -43.95
N SER A 908 -7.90 34.35 -45.25
CA SER A 908 -8.52 35.16 -46.29
C SER A 908 -8.78 34.32 -47.54
N ASP A 909 -10.00 34.39 -48.03
CA ASP A 909 -10.47 33.65 -49.18
C ASP A 909 -10.33 34.45 -50.48
N GLY A 910 -9.55 33.92 -51.43
CA GLY A 910 -9.37 34.47 -52.78
C GLY A 910 -10.50 34.16 -53.77
N GLY A 911 -11.64 33.63 -53.30
CA GLY A 911 -12.77 33.13 -54.10
C GLY A 911 -12.75 31.61 -54.29
N PHE A 912 -12.05 30.90 -53.41
CA PHE A 912 -12.01 29.45 -53.28
C PHE A 912 -13.19 28.99 -52.39
N SER A 913 -13.68 27.77 -52.53
CA SER A 913 -14.77 27.25 -51.68
C SER A 913 -14.55 25.78 -51.29
N PRO A 914 -14.77 25.40 -50.02
CA PRO A 914 -14.74 24.00 -49.60
C PRO A 914 -15.99 23.27 -50.10
N ILE A 915 -15.82 22.01 -50.47
CA ILE A 915 -16.88 21.09 -50.84
C ILE A 915 -16.93 19.99 -49.79
N ASN A 916 -18.13 19.72 -49.26
CA ASN A 916 -18.43 18.66 -48.29
C ASN A 916 -17.75 18.77 -46.91
N GLY A 917 -17.41 19.98 -46.43
CA GLY A 917 -16.93 20.15 -45.05
C GLY A 917 -16.60 21.58 -44.66
N SER A 918 -15.99 21.76 -43.48
CA SER A 918 -15.39 23.02 -43.03
C SER A 918 -13.94 23.12 -43.51
N TRP A 919 -13.36 24.32 -43.59
CA TRP A 919 -12.03 24.52 -44.16
C TRP A 919 -10.93 23.68 -43.50
N ALA A 920 -10.92 23.57 -42.17
CA ALA A 920 -10.00 22.70 -41.43
C ALA A 920 -10.17 21.23 -41.87
N THR A 921 -11.38 20.69 -41.70
CA THR A 921 -11.72 19.29 -42.02
C THR A 921 -11.48 18.90 -43.48
N VAL A 922 -11.48 19.87 -44.41
CA VAL A 922 -11.33 19.66 -45.86
C VAL A 922 -9.88 19.79 -46.33
N LEU A 923 -8.99 20.39 -45.53
CA LEU A 923 -7.57 20.56 -45.84
C LEU A 923 -6.64 19.75 -44.93
N ASP A 924 -7.19 19.07 -43.93
CA ASP A 924 -6.50 18.19 -42.98
C ASP A 924 -6.46 16.71 -43.46
N SER A 925 -7.36 16.30 -44.35
CA SER A 925 -7.52 14.89 -44.73
C SER A 925 -7.06 14.56 -46.15
N ASN A 926 -6.15 13.58 -46.29
CA ASN A 926 -5.80 12.94 -47.57
C ASN A 926 -6.93 11.99 -48.09
N ASP A 927 -8.18 12.47 -48.13
CA ASP A 927 -9.39 11.63 -48.22
C ASP A 927 -9.64 10.94 -49.57
N GLY A 928 -8.78 11.22 -50.56
CA GLY A 928 -8.75 10.53 -51.84
C GLY A 928 -9.78 10.95 -52.89
N ASP A 929 -10.75 11.84 -52.60
CA ASP A 929 -11.52 12.66 -53.59
C ASP A 929 -12.83 13.28 -53.03
N ALA A 930 -13.24 12.97 -51.80
CA ALA A 930 -14.61 13.22 -51.32
C ALA A 930 -14.86 14.67 -50.88
N SER A 931 -13.86 15.31 -50.29
CA SER A 931 -13.87 16.71 -49.88
C SER A 931 -12.66 17.44 -50.48
N TYR A 932 -12.84 18.71 -50.85
CA TYR A 932 -11.76 19.53 -51.42
C TYR A 932 -12.14 20.99 -51.46
N VAL A 933 -11.13 21.86 -51.42
CA VAL A 933 -11.24 23.26 -51.78
C VAL A 933 -11.10 23.39 -53.29
N ASN A 934 -11.97 24.18 -53.94
CA ASN A 934 -11.84 24.51 -55.36
C ASN A 934 -11.85 26.02 -55.63
N TYR A 935 -11.18 26.44 -56.71
CA TYR A 935 -11.38 27.74 -57.35
C TYR A 935 -11.79 27.54 -58.80
N CYS A 936 -13.01 27.96 -59.15
CA CYS A 936 -13.53 27.82 -60.51
C CYS A 936 -13.16 29.04 -61.39
N CYS A 937 -12.59 28.73 -62.57
CA CYS A 937 -12.42 29.59 -63.75
C CYS A 937 -12.23 31.12 -63.54
N GLY A 938 -10.99 31.60 -63.66
CA GLY A 938 -10.68 33.04 -63.62
C GLY A 938 -9.34 33.42 -64.27
N PRO A 939 -8.94 34.71 -64.24
CA PRO A 939 -7.56 35.10 -64.54
C PRO A 939 -6.59 34.39 -63.59
N GLY A 940 -5.31 34.27 -63.91
CA GLY A 940 -4.32 33.75 -62.95
C GLY A 940 -3.96 34.79 -61.89
N GLY A 941 -3.55 34.34 -60.71
CA GLY A 941 -2.99 35.15 -59.62
C GLY A 941 -3.77 35.15 -58.31
N GLN A 942 -4.88 34.41 -58.19
CA GLN A 942 -5.62 34.31 -56.92
C GLN A 942 -4.86 33.48 -55.90
N ILE A 943 -4.97 33.91 -54.65
CA ILE A 943 -4.32 33.33 -53.49
C ILE A 943 -5.41 33.13 -52.43
N PHE A 944 -5.44 31.97 -51.77
CA PHE A 944 -6.08 31.84 -50.46
C PHE A 944 -5.00 31.57 -49.41
N TYR A 945 -5.28 31.98 -48.18
CA TYR A 945 -4.39 31.82 -47.03
C TYR A 945 -5.07 30.95 -45.96
N VAL A 946 -4.36 29.92 -45.52
CA VAL A 946 -4.79 28.90 -44.56
C VAL A 946 -4.07 29.17 -43.22
N HIS A 947 -4.80 29.20 -42.11
CA HIS A 947 -4.20 29.24 -40.76
C HIS A 947 -3.82 27.83 -40.31
N MET A 948 -2.71 27.74 -39.57
CA MET A 948 -2.16 26.48 -39.04
C MET A 948 -2.12 26.47 -37.50
N ASP A 949 -2.86 27.35 -36.82
CA ASP A 949 -2.63 27.72 -35.40
C ASP A 949 -3.11 26.70 -34.34
N ASP A 950 -3.44 25.47 -34.74
CA ASP A 950 -3.75 24.35 -33.83
C ASP A 950 -2.45 23.66 -33.36
N LEU A 951 -1.66 24.35 -32.53
CA LEU A 951 -0.43 23.81 -31.92
C LEU A 951 -0.71 22.65 -30.93
N PRO A 952 -0.06 21.48 -31.10
CA PRO A 952 0.01 20.45 -30.06
C PRO A 952 0.82 20.92 -28.85
N ALA A 953 0.44 20.44 -27.66
CA ALA A 953 1.22 20.66 -26.45
C ALA A 953 2.62 20.03 -26.59
N GLY A 954 3.68 20.81 -26.32
CA GLY A 954 5.07 20.36 -26.37
C GLY A 954 6.07 21.27 -27.11
N LEU A 955 5.60 22.28 -27.86
CA LEU A 955 6.48 23.25 -28.54
C LEU A 955 6.85 24.49 -27.70
N GLU A 956 6.33 24.60 -26.48
CA GLU A 956 6.39 25.83 -25.67
C GLU A 956 7.80 26.21 -25.17
N ALA A 957 8.75 25.26 -25.19
CA ALA A 957 10.16 25.47 -24.82
C ALA A 957 11.16 25.22 -25.98
N ALA A 958 10.67 24.78 -27.14
CA ALA A 958 11.51 24.27 -28.24
C ALA A 958 12.15 25.36 -29.10
N THR A 959 13.31 25.05 -29.70
CA THR A 959 13.92 25.85 -30.77
C THR A 959 13.40 25.39 -32.14
N ILE A 960 12.80 26.30 -32.92
CA ILE A 960 12.31 26.01 -34.27
C ILE A 960 13.46 26.07 -35.27
N ASP A 961 13.90 24.92 -35.79
CA ASP A 961 15.01 24.83 -36.74
C ASP A 961 14.58 25.20 -38.16
N SER A 962 13.44 24.65 -38.61
CA SER A 962 12.90 24.94 -39.94
C SER A 962 11.46 24.53 -40.15
N ILE A 963 10.83 25.05 -41.20
CA ILE A 963 9.54 24.61 -41.71
C ILE A 963 9.62 24.13 -43.16
N THR A 964 8.84 23.11 -43.50
CA THR A 964 8.56 22.67 -44.88
C THR A 964 7.05 22.60 -45.07
N ILE A 965 6.54 23.08 -46.21
CA ILE A 965 5.12 23.23 -46.51
C ILE A 965 4.74 22.20 -47.56
N ASP A 966 3.66 21.46 -47.34
CA ASP A 966 3.19 20.42 -48.24
C ASP A 966 1.73 20.64 -48.64
N VAL A 967 1.46 20.63 -49.94
CA VAL A 967 0.14 20.92 -50.50
C VAL A 967 -0.24 19.91 -51.59
N TYR A 968 -1.33 19.17 -51.38
CA TYR A 968 -1.86 18.24 -52.39
C TYR A 968 -2.84 18.96 -53.33
N ALA A 969 -2.42 19.15 -54.58
CA ALA A 969 -3.19 19.93 -55.56
C ALA A 969 -3.23 19.30 -56.97
N ARG A 970 -4.30 19.59 -57.72
CA ARG A 970 -4.40 19.27 -59.16
C ARG A 970 -5.26 20.29 -59.91
N TYR A 971 -5.05 20.38 -61.21
CA TYR A 971 -5.95 21.11 -62.12
C TYR A 971 -6.87 20.17 -62.89
N LEU A 972 -8.12 20.59 -63.08
CA LEU A 972 -9.15 19.87 -63.83
C LEU A 972 -9.88 20.80 -64.81
N ASP A 973 -10.28 20.27 -65.97
CA ASP A 973 -11.10 21.00 -66.95
C ASP A 973 -12.59 20.95 -66.56
N GLY A 974 -12.93 21.64 -65.46
CA GLY A 974 -14.28 21.76 -64.93
C GLY A 974 -14.41 21.46 -63.44
N ALA A 975 -15.52 21.90 -62.84
CA ALA A 975 -15.75 21.79 -61.39
C ALA A 975 -16.40 20.45 -60.95
N TRP A 976 -16.88 19.63 -61.89
CA TRP A 976 -17.65 18.41 -61.62
C TRP A 976 -16.77 17.24 -61.12
N PRO A 977 -17.31 16.27 -60.35
CA PRO A 977 -16.50 15.18 -59.77
C PRO A 977 -15.71 14.33 -60.79
N GLY A 978 -16.17 14.22 -62.05
CA GLY A 978 -15.48 13.50 -63.13
C GLY A 978 -14.78 14.39 -64.18
N ALA A 979 -14.34 15.60 -63.81
CA ALA A 979 -13.66 16.51 -64.74
C ALA A 979 -12.28 15.96 -65.18
N ILE A 980 -11.87 16.27 -66.42
CA ILE A 980 -10.66 15.71 -67.03
C ILE A 980 -9.40 16.38 -66.44
N PRO A 981 -8.32 15.64 -66.12
CA PRO A 981 -7.08 16.21 -65.62
C PRO A 981 -6.45 17.20 -66.60
N TYR A 982 -5.99 18.35 -66.08
CA TYR A 982 -5.44 19.45 -66.87
C TYR A 982 -4.06 19.86 -66.37
N ALA A 983 -3.17 20.27 -67.29
CA ALA A 983 -1.84 20.76 -66.93
C ALA A 983 -1.92 22.23 -66.50
N GLY A 984 -1.64 22.53 -65.23
CA GLY A 984 -1.62 23.90 -64.73
C GLY A 984 -0.47 24.13 -63.76
N ASN A 985 -0.31 25.37 -63.31
CA ASN A 985 0.74 25.72 -62.36
C ASN A 985 0.16 26.27 -61.05
N VAL A 986 0.69 25.78 -59.94
CA VAL A 986 0.41 26.26 -58.58
C VAL A 986 1.71 26.82 -58.02
N ASP A 987 1.60 27.87 -57.24
CA ASP A 987 2.70 28.42 -56.46
C ASP A 987 2.29 28.41 -54.99
N ILE A 988 3.21 28.06 -54.11
CA ILE A 988 2.97 27.91 -52.68
C ILE A 988 3.96 28.78 -51.91
N GLY A 989 3.55 29.26 -50.75
CA GLY A 989 4.38 30.08 -49.89
C GLY A 989 3.88 30.10 -48.47
N TYR A 990 4.66 30.71 -47.58
CA TYR A 990 4.27 30.95 -46.20
C TYR A 990 4.34 32.43 -45.87
N LYS A 991 3.65 32.79 -44.79
CA LYS A 991 3.62 34.11 -44.19
C LYS A 991 3.46 33.94 -42.68
N THR A 992 4.38 34.54 -41.92
CA THR A 992 4.34 34.62 -40.45
C THR A 992 4.24 36.08 -39.99
N GLY A 993 4.73 37.02 -40.82
CA GLY A 993 4.74 38.46 -40.60
C GLY A 993 4.00 39.22 -41.70
N THR A 994 4.66 40.18 -42.33
CA THR A 994 4.02 41.10 -43.28
C THR A 994 4.00 40.61 -44.73
N ASN A 995 5.07 39.95 -45.18
CA ASN A 995 5.22 39.50 -46.58
C ASN A 995 4.93 38.00 -46.76
N THR A 996 4.79 37.56 -48.02
CA THR A 996 4.65 36.13 -48.35
C THR A 996 5.85 35.68 -49.18
N VAL A 997 6.54 34.65 -48.70
CA VAL A 997 7.70 34.06 -49.36
C VAL A 997 7.24 32.91 -50.25
N TRP A 998 7.42 33.05 -51.56
CA TRP A 998 6.93 32.10 -52.57
C TRP A 998 8.01 31.10 -53.02
N LYS A 999 7.65 29.82 -53.14
CA LYS A 999 8.54 28.74 -53.62
C LYS A 999 8.63 28.66 -55.14
N GLY A 1000 7.67 29.24 -55.85
CA GLY A 1000 7.65 29.33 -57.30
C GLY A 1000 6.69 28.36 -58.00
N ASN A 1001 6.47 28.68 -59.27
CA ASN A 1001 5.42 28.15 -60.13
C ASN A 1001 5.64 26.66 -60.52
N THR A 1002 5.12 25.75 -59.71
CA THR A 1002 5.19 24.29 -59.87
C THR A 1002 4.09 23.78 -60.81
N ALA A 1003 4.45 22.96 -61.80
CA ALA A 1003 3.52 22.38 -62.76
C ALA A 1003 2.86 21.10 -62.22
N THR A 1004 1.53 21.02 -62.26
CA THR A 1004 0.76 19.80 -61.96
C THR A 1004 0.68 18.91 -63.20
N ASN A 1005 0.78 17.60 -62.99
CA ASN A 1005 0.65 16.62 -64.08
C ASN A 1005 -0.80 16.48 -64.60
N THR A 1006 -0.97 15.69 -65.67
CA THR A 1006 -2.28 15.33 -66.25
C THR A 1006 -2.70 13.89 -65.92
N SER A 1007 -2.20 13.27 -64.85
CA SER A 1007 -2.50 11.86 -64.53
C SER A 1007 -3.84 11.67 -63.81
N GLY A 1008 -4.37 12.75 -63.21
CA GLY A 1008 -5.64 12.76 -62.46
C GLY A 1008 -5.50 12.54 -60.96
N ALA A 1009 -4.35 12.03 -60.52
CA ALA A 1009 -3.97 12.07 -59.11
C ALA A 1009 -3.69 13.50 -58.65
N TYR A 1010 -3.81 13.74 -57.35
CA TYR A 1010 -3.25 14.95 -56.73
C TYR A 1010 -1.72 14.91 -56.80
N ASN A 1011 -1.11 16.08 -56.93
CA ASN A 1011 0.33 16.26 -56.93
C ASN A 1011 0.69 16.80 -55.55
N LEU A 1012 1.58 16.12 -54.82
CA LEU A 1012 2.23 16.69 -53.65
C LEU A 1012 3.18 17.80 -54.12
N ILE A 1013 2.90 19.03 -53.69
CA ILE A 1013 3.71 20.22 -53.93
C ILE A 1013 4.39 20.58 -52.61
N MET A 1014 5.62 20.14 -52.45
CA MET A 1014 6.47 20.42 -51.29
C MET A 1014 7.16 21.78 -51.45
N SER A 1015 7.48 22.50 -50.37
CA SER A 1015 8.29 23.72 -50.40
C SER A 1015 9.79 23.42 -50.44
N ASN A 1016 10.63 24.44 -50.23
CA ASN A 1016 11.97 24.23 -49.72
C ASN A 1016 11.88 24.28 -48.19
N THR A 1017 12.84 23.71 -47.50
CA THR A 1017 13.05 23.94 -46.07
C THR A 1017 13.40 25.42 -45.84
N TYR A 1018 12.66 26.10 -44.96
CA TYR A 1018 12.89 27.49 -44.58
C TYR A 1018 13.35 27.57 -43.11
N THR A 1019 14.44 28.29 -42.84
CA THR A 1019 15.04 28.45 -41.50
C THR A 1019 14.88 29.89 -40.97
N THR A 1020 13.96 30.66 -41.55
CA THR A 1020 13.73 32.08 -41.25
C THR A 1020 12.25 32.37 -41.31
N ASP A 1021 11.82 33.40 -40.60
CA ASP A 1021 10.49 33.98 -40.76
C ASP A 1021 10.29 34.58 -42.17
N SER A 1022 9.05 34.95 -42.48
CA SER A 1022 8.67 35.48 -43.82
C SER A 1022 9.16 36.91 -44.13
N ASP A 1023 9.66 37.65 -43.14
CA ASP A 1023 10.26 38.98 -43.27
C ASP A 1023 11.81 38.95 -43.17
N GLY A 1024 12.41 37.78 -42.86
CA GLY A 1024 13.84 37.48 -42.89
C GLY A 1024 14.54 37.36 -41.53
N GLY A 1025 13.82 37.33 -40.41
CA GLY A 1025 14.36 37.04 -39.07
C GLY A 1025 14.41 35.53 -38.74
N PRO A 1026 14.81 35.15 -37.52
CA PRO A 1026 14.78 33.76 -37.07
C PRO A 1026 13.34 33.27 -36.88
N LEU A 1027 13.06 31.98 -37.08
CA LEU A 1027 11.77 31.40 -36.72
C LEU A 1027 11.64 31.28 -35.19
N ASP A 1028 10.54 31.77 -34.64
CA ASP A 1028 10.17 31.50 -33.25
C ASP A 1028 8.72 30.98 -33.09
N LEU A 1029 8.31 30.67 -31.86
CA LEU A 1029 6.98 30.15 -31.57
C LEU A 1029 5.86 31.15 -31.93
N THR A 1030 6.14 32.45 -31.90
CA THR A 1030 5.22 33.51 -32.36
C THR A 1030 5.02 33.44 -33.87
N ASP A 1031 6.06 33.14 -34.65
CA ASP A 1031 5.94 32.92 -36.09
C ASP A 1031 5.04 31.72 -36.40
N ILE A 1032 5.22 30.60 -35.68
CA ILE A 1032 4.41 29.40 -35.87
C ILE A 1032 2.94 29.66 -35.50
N ASN A 1033 2.68 30.36 -34.39
CA ASN A 1033 1.31 30.79 -34.02
C ASN A 1033 0.66 31.72 -35.06
N ASN A 1034 1.45 32.49 -35.81
CA ASN A 1034 0.95 33.37 -36.87
C ASN A 1034 1.07 32.76 -38.28
N LEU A 1035 1.44 31.48 -38.39
CA LEU A 1035 1.77 30.84 -39.67
C LEU A 1035 0.54 30.71 -40.57
N GLN A 1036 0.67 31.30 -41.75
CA GLN A 1036 -0.31 31.23 -42.83
C GLN A 1036 0.31 30.61 -44.08
N ILE A 1037 -0.32 29.55 -44.60
CA ILE A 1037 0.08 28.94 -45.87
C ILE A 1037 -0.71 29.54 -47.03
N ALA A 1038 0.02 30.06 -48.01
CA ALA A 1038 -0.50 30.75 -49.17
C ALA A 1038 -0.46 29.83 -50.40
N VAL A 1039 -1.63 29.53 -50.98
CA VAL A 1039 -1.72 28.70 -52.18
C VAL A 1039 -2.27 29.53 -53.34
N LYS A 1040 -1.50 29.59 -54.43
CA LYS A 1040 -1.74 30.49 -55.56
C LYS A 1040 -1.98 29.78 -56.88
N ARG A 1041 -3.09 30.13 -57.52
CA ARG A 1041 -3.49 29.66 -58.85
C ARG A 1041 -2.82 30.51 -59.94
N ASN A 1042 -1.81 30.01 -60.64
CA ASN A 1042 -1.15 30.76 -61.72
C ASN A 1042 -1.73 30.51 -63.11
N THR A 1043 -2.44 29.39 -63.34
CA THR A 1043 -3.08 29.13 -64.64
C THR A 1043 -4.31 30.01 -64.83
N SER A 1044 -4.35 30.78 -65.92
CA SER A 1044 -5.53 31.55 -66.34
C SER A 1044 -6.51 30.70 -67.15
N GLY A 1045 -7.80 31.04 -67.13
CA GLY A 1045 -8.82 30.44 -67.99
C GLY A 1045 -9.74 29.45 -67.27
N PRO A 1046 -10.40 28.53 -68.00
CA PRO A 1046 -11.40 27.62 -67.45
C PRO A 1046 -10.93 26.56 -66.43
N PRO A 1047 -9.66 26.08 -66.40
CA PRO A 1047 -9.26 25.02 -65.47
C PRO A 1047 -9.44 25.40 -64.00
N VAL A 1048 -10.02 24.48 -63.25
CA VAL A 1048 -10.29 24.57 -61.81
C VAL A 1048 -9.05 24.06 -61.07
N LEU A 1049 -8.57 24.82 -60.09
CA LEU A 1049 -7.59 24.32 -59.12
C LEU A 1049 -8.36 23.63 -57.99
N ARG A 1050 -8.02 22.37 -57.67
CA ARG A 1050 -8.46 21.67 -56.46
C ARG A 1050 -7.29 21.43 -55.51
N VAL A 1051 -7.55 21.58 -54.22
CA VAL A 1051 -6.64 21.27 -53.11
C VAL A 1051 -7.39 20.39 -52.11
N THR A 1052 -6.78 19.30 -51.68
CA THR A 1052 -7.33 18.33 -50.69
C THR A 1052 -6.61 18.36 -49.36
N GLU A 1053 -5.36 18.79 -49.32
CA GLU A 1053 -4.54 18.68 -48.12
C GLU A 1053 -3.49 19.80 -48.11
N VAL A 1054 -3.27 20.39 -46.94
CA VAL A 1054 -2.25 21.40 -46.67
C VAL A 1054 -1.71 21.10 -45.27
N TYR A 1055 -0.42 20.82 -45.11
CA TYR A 1055 0.22 20.71 -43.80
C TYR A 1055 1.62 21.33 -43.83
N VAL A 1056 2.20 21.49 -42.63
CA VAL A 1056 3.55 22.02 -42.45
C VAL A 1056 4.35 21.07 -41.56
N GLU A 1057 5.45 20.54 -42.08
CA GLU A 1057 6.45 19.85 -41.28
C GLU A 1057 7.34 20.87 -40.58
N ILE A 1058 7.24 20.95 -39.26
CA ILE A 1058 8.12 21.74 -38.39
C ILE A 1058 9.24 20.85 -37.90
N ALA A 1059 10.48 21.11 -38.34
CA ALA A 1059 11.65 20.57 -37.67
C ALA A 1059 12.00 21.46 -36.49
N TYR A 1060 12.11 20.87 -35.30
CA TYR A 1060 12.45 21.56 -34.07
C TYR A 1060 13.44 20.74 -33.24
N THR A 1061 14.25 21.47 -32.47
CA THR A 1061 15.08 20.92 -31.41
C THR A 1061 14.33 21.16 -30.10
N PRO A 1062 13.83 20.10 -29.43
CA PRO A 1062 13.21 20.20 -28.11
C PRO A 1062 14.12 20.93 -27.10
#